data_AF-A0A117SWU7-F1
#
_entry.id   AF-A0A117SWU7-F1
#
_cell.length_a   1.000
_cell.length_b   1.000
_cell.length_c   1.000
_cell.angle_alpha   90.00
_cell.angle_beta   90.00
_cell.angle_gamma   90.00
#
_symmetry.space_group_name_H-M   'P 1'
#
loop_
_entity.id
_entity.type
_entity.pdbx_description
1 polymer ?
#
loop_
_entity_poly.entity_id
_entity_poly.type
_entity_poly.pdbx_seq_one_letter_code
_entity_poly.pdbx_strand_id
1 'polypeptide(L)'
;MRKNLAILLLVLAVTVSVIVMATQYQVSPNVNAPTTINQPYYAILEYIDYINTTRTITLAPGQSMTIQAPLPPGPGYTLSYIKVSVNSPSPALVISGNGVMYSKNEIGAIVSAYTSSNQLAIANAGNQPLNETVTVTYVFVKEEYVALNTSATSFTLGITIPDESIQYVTQQIVELSIPNYMPFEIASIALPNGTTLAQLVSEWSPLANYIKIEPKYVELTANELPPGQYEVTINYGNEYIMPSAMLIKGTEFLNYTVNPGQTLEITGSEFGVPPGWNLLGYIVAVYTVQPLVVGEQPGHFEIVANRVSPVSLYSTLVQVSGISYLLPPFIRFAPMFGIYIVYDRYFEVVDNLNVPLVVTFMPIIYKPAGQWVNGNLQVTVTDADVSSGLWTALVVQLPEIAHIYKIVTPSGTVYTGLVNSEIPWGSAERLVSISPDGSQAYIAVSTLGVSETGTYMVYVNWTPITMHFANTLNAPISGVKVEALVNGSLVTTAVSGSDGNAYISINEPTPFTAAVYYDNVPLYYVNVNSLINQPIGVTIGLYNVTVLFVGARSQAISNAKITLYRIGTGPTLNGTTSGMGTVEFTNVLGGTYLITAQYGNLKYSELVTINGNDVITIKSDILAIIDGFPITTIEALIGTLGLGGAAAIAFAFANGKKQHRDYEVVTM
;
A
#
# COMPACT_ATOMS: atom_id res chain seq x y z
N MET A 1 -57.94 -10.58 -74.63
CA MET A 1 -57.66 -9.78 -73.42
C MET A 1 -57.70 -10.54 -72.08
N ARG A 2 -58.02 -11.86 -72.02
CA ARG A 2 -58.02 -12.67 -70.78
C ARG A 2 -56.84 -13.67 -70.63
N LYS A 3 -55.99 -13.85 -71.65
CA LYS A 3 -54.83 -14.76 -71.60
C LYS A 3 -53.49 -14.12 -71.19
N ASN A 4 -53.39 -12.79 -71.18
CA ASN A 4 -52.15 -12.08 -70.81
C ASN A 4 -52.13 -11.59 -69.36
N LEU A 5 -53.25 -11.67 -68.63
CA LEU A 5 -53.28 -11.35 -67.19
C LEU A 5 -52.87 -12.57 -66.34
N ALA A 6 -53.17 -13.79 -66.80
CA ALA A 6 -52.81 -15.02 -66.10
C ALA A 6 -51.30 -15.30 -66.14
N ILE A 7 -50.61 -14.95 -67.24
CA ILE A 7 -49.15 -15.07 -67.34
C ILE A 7 -48.46 -13.91 -66.60
N LEU A 8 -49.06 -12.71 -66.54
CA LEU A 8 -48.52 -11.62 -65.72
C LEU A 8 -48.65 -11.92 -64.20
N LEU A 9 -49.72 -12.60 -63.77
CA LEU A 9 -49.89 -13.09 -62.39
C LEU A 9 -49.04 -14.33 -62.08
N LEU A 10 -48.78 -15.22 -63.06
CA LEU A 10 -47.87 -16.36 -62.89
C LEU A 10 -46.39 -15.93 -62.90
N VAL A 11 -46.04 -14.86 -63.61
CA VAL A 11 -44.68 -14.28 -63.64
C VAL A 11 -44.45 -13.33 -62.46
N LEU A 12 -45.48 -12.71 -61.88
CA LEU A 12 -45.35 -12.00 -60.59
C LEU A 12 -45.18 -12.96 -59.39
N ALA A 13 -45.56 -14.24 -59.53
CA ALA A 13 -45.47 -15.25 -58.47
C ALA A 13 -44.11 -15.99 -58.41
N VAL A 14 -43.17 -15.71 -59.32
CA VAL A 14 -41.88 -16.41 -59.41
C VAL A 14 -40.66 -15.52 -59.10
N THR A 15 -40.85 -14.26 -58.74
CA THR A 15 -39.75 -13.39 -58.28
C THR A 15 -40.08 -12.70 -56.96
N VAL A 16 -40.36 -13.50 -55.92
CA VAL A 16 -40.01 -13.09 -54.55
C VAL A 16 -38.61 -13.65 -54.31
N SER A 17 -37.61 -12.88 -54.73
CA SER A 17 -36.23 -13.10 -54.34
C SER A 17 -36.18 -13.03 -52.82
N VAL A 18 -36.11 -14.20 -52.17
CA VAL A 18 -35.84 -14.32 -50.74
C VAL A 18 -34.41 -13.86 -50.51
N ILE A 19 -34.24 -12.55 -50.34
CA ILE A 19 -33.06 -11.99 -49.69
C ILE A 19 -33.40 -11.95 -48.20
N VAL A 20 -33.26 -13.08 -47.51
CA VAL A 20 -32.97 -13.01 -46.08
C VAL A 20 -31.54 -12.53 -46.03
N MET A 21 -31.34 -11.23 -45.80
CA MET A 21 -30.02 -10.70 -45.49
C MET A 21 -29.54 -11.46 -44.26
N ALA A 22 -28.55 -12.34 -44.43
CA ALA A 22 -27.74 -12.77 -43.31
C ALA A 22 -27.05 -11.50 -42.79
N THR A 23 -27.57 -10.93 -41.71
CA THR A 23 -26.84 -9.94 -40.93
C THR A 23 -25.62 -10.66 -40.37
N GLN A 24 -24.50 -10.61 -41.09
CA GLN A 24 -23.22 -10.95 -40.54
C GLN A 24 -22.91 -9.89 -39.49
N TYR A 25 -23.00 -10.27 -38.23
CA TYR A 25 -22.57 -9.42 -37.13
C TYR A 25 -21.04 -9.33 -37.15
N GLN A 26 -20.49 -8.21 -37.62
CA GLN A 26 -19.08 -7.89 -37.40
C GLN A 26 -18.92 -7.38 -35.97
N VAL A 27 -18.67 -8.29 -35.04
CA VAL A 27 -18.36 -7.94 -33.64
C VAL A 27 -16.87 -8.17 -33.44
N SER A 28 -16.20 -7.19 -32.83
CA SER A 28 -14.81 -7.36 -32.44
C SER A 28 -14.68 -8.58 -31.53
N PRO A 29 -13.73 -9.51 -31.77
CA PRO A 29 -13.51 -10.66 -30.89
C PRO A 29 -13.12 -10.24 -29.46
N ASN A 30 -12.67 -8.99 -29.29
CA ASN A 30 -12.25 -8.41 -28.02
C ASN A 30 -13.35 -7.62 -27.30
N VAL A 31 -14.63 -7.73 -27.70
CA VAL A 31 -15.73 -6.99 -27.04
C VAL A 31 -15.86 -7.31 -25.55
N ASN A 32 -15.39 -8.49 -25.13
CA ASN A 32 -15.38 -8.95 -23.74
C ASN A 32 -13.96 -9.03 -23.16
N ALA A 33 -13.02 -8.22 -23.66
CA ALA A 33 -11.66 -8.19 -23.14
C ALA A 33 -11.62 -7.79 -21.65
N PRO A 34 -10.62 -8.27 -20.88
CA PRO A 34 -10.48 -7.91 -19.48
C PRO A 34 -10.31 -6.40 -19.30
N THR A 35 -10.88 -5.85 -18.23
CA THR A 35 -10.72 -4.42 -17.91
C THR A 35 -9.67 -4.22 -16.82
N THR A 36 -9.00 -3.07 -16.84
CA THR A 36 -7.98 -2.74 -15.84
C THR A 36 -8.58 -1.93 -14.70
N ILE A 37 -8.33 -2.35 -13.47
CA ILE A 37 -8.66 -1.63 -12.24
C ILE A 37 -7.34 -1.17 -11.62
N ASN A 38 -7.16 0.13 -11.43
CA ASN A 38 -5.99 0.68 -10.77
C ASN A 38 -6.33 1.00 -9.31
N GLN A 39 -5.74 0.27 -8.37
CA GLN A 39 -5.79 0.68 -6.97
C GLN A 39 -4.87 1.89 -6.77
N PRO A 40 -5.25 2.90 -5.98
CA PRO A 40 -4.37 4.03 -5.73
C PRO A 40 -3.16 3.61 -4.88
N TYR A 41 -2.13 4.46 -4.90
CA TYR A 41 -1.09 4.41 -3.88
C TYR A 41 -1.68 4.97 -2.58
N TYR A 42 -1.36 4.36 -1.44
CA TYR A 42 -1.79 4.81 -0.13
C TYR A 42 -0.56 5.14 0.72
N ALA A 43 -0.53 6.35 1.29
CA ALA A 43 0.26 6.61 2.48
C ALA A 43 -0.50 6.11 3.71
N ILE A 44 0.24 5.81 4.77
CA ILE A 44 -0.32 5.40 6.06
C ILE A 44 -0.20 6.60 7.00
N LEU A 45 -1.34 7.07 7.50
CA LEU A 45 -1.42 8.12 8.52
C LEU A 45 -1.79 7.46 9.85
N GLU A 46 -0.90 7.55 10.82
CA GLU A 46 -1.08 6.98 12.15
C GLU A 46 -1.23 8.08 13.19
N TYR A 47 -2.28 7.98 14.00
CA TYR A 47 -2.40 8.73 15.25
C TYR A 47 -1.95 7.80 16.38
N ILE A 48 -0.83 8.13 17.00
CA ILE A 48 -0.14 7.31 18.00
C ILE A 48 -0.29 7.95 19.37
N ASP A 49 -1.09 7.32 20.22
CA ASP A 49 -1.40 7.79 21.57
C ASP A 49 -0.60 7.03 22.62
N TYR A 50 0.07 7.77 23.48
CA TYR A 50 0.85 7.26 24.60
C TYR A 50 0.13 7.51 25.92
N ILE A 51 0.03 6.46 26.73
CA ILE A 51 -0.40 6.53 28.13
C ILE A 51 0.77 6.10 29.02
N ASN A 52 1.41 7.06 29.66
CA ASN A 52 2.55 6.83 30.55
C ASN A 52 2.10 6.70 32.01
N THR A 53 2.54 5.65 32.70
CA THR A 53 2.27 5.40 34.12
C THR A 53 3.54 4.96 34.84
N THR A 54 3.93 5.70 35.88
CA THR A 54 5.03 5.29 36.77
C THR A 54 4.50 4.37 37.87
N ARG A 55 5.17 3.24 38.11
CA ARG A 55 4.83 2.28 39.17
C ARG A 55 6.05 1.94 40.02
N THR A 56 5.88 2.01 41.34
CA THR A 56 6.84 1.42 42.28
C THR A 56 6.44 -0.02 42.52
N ILE A 57 7.37 -0.94 42.29
CA ILE A 57 7.18 -2.38 42.42
C ILE A 57 7.99 -2.88 43.61
N THR A 58 7.35 -3.63 44.49
CA THR A 58 7.98 -4.34 45.61
C THR A 58 7.64 -5.82 45.46
N LEU A 59 8.62 -6.61 45.05
CA LEU A 59 8.46 -8.04 44.77
C LEU A 59 9.37 -8.86 45.70
N ALA A 60 8.79 -9.73 46.51
CA ALA A 60 9.54 -10.73 47.25
C ALA A 60 10.25 -11.71 46.28
N PRO A 61 11.31 -12.43 46.73
CA PRO A 61 11.94 -13.47 45.91
C PRO A 61 10.91 -14.46 45.32
N GLY A 62 10.93 -14.65 44.00
CA GLY A 62 10.01 -15.52 43.27
C GLY A 62 8.60 -14.94 43.01
N GLN A 63 8.30 -13.73 43.51
CA GLN A 63 7.02 -13.07 43.26
C GLN A 63 6.98 -12.47 41.85
N SER A 64 5.78 -12.45 41.27
CA SER A 64 5.49 -11.76 40.01
C SER A 64 4.29 -10.82 40.13
N MET A 65 4.23 -9.86 39.23
CA MET A 65 3.09 -8.99 39.01
C MET A 65 2.79 -8.91 37.51
N THR A 66 1.51 -8.79 37.16
CA THR A 66 1.09 -8.66 35.77
C THR A 66 0.70 -7.21 35.47
N ILE A 67 1.21 -6.70 34.36
CA ILE A 67 0.80 -5.43 33.76
C ILE A 67 -0.22 -5.76 32.66
N GLN A 68 -1.35 -5.06 32.67
CA GLN A 68 -2.43 -5.18 31.70
C GLN A 68 -2.60 -3.85 30.98
N ALA A 69 -2.85 -3.88 29.67
CA ALA A 69 -3.23 -2.69 28.93
C ALA A 69 -4.59 -2.14 29.42
N PRO A 70 -4.76 -0.81 29.50
CA PRO A 70 -6.07 -0.20 29.68
C PRO A 70 -6.93 -0.37 28.42
N LEU A 71 -8.18 0.06 28.48
CA LEU A 71 -9.02 0.18 27.27
C LEU A 71 -8.43 1.24 26.32
N PRO A 72 -8.64 1.10 24.99
CA PRO A 72 -8.22 2.11 24.02
C PRO A 72 -8.78 3.52 24.34
N PRO A 73 -8.03 4.58 24.01
CA PRO A 73 -8.38 5.96 24.36
C PRO A 73 -9.56 6.53 23.54
N GLY A 74 -9.90 5.92 22.41
CA GLY A 74 -10.94 6.40 21.51
C GLY A 74 -11.34 5.37 20.44
N PRO A 75 -12.34 5.69 19.59
CA PRO A 75 -12.77 4.82 18.50
C PRO A 75 -11.68 4.67 17.44
N GLY A 76 -11.52 3.47 16.89
CA GLY A 76 -10.51 3.18 15.86
C GLY A 76 -9.09 2.91 16.39
N TYR A 77 -8.81 3.25 17.65
CA TYR A 77 -7.53 2.95 18.28
C TYR A 77 -7.42 1.50 18.70
N THR A 78 -6.28 0.89 18.40
CA THR A 78 -5.91 -0.47 18.82
C THR A 78 -4.59 -0.45 19.58
N LEU A 79 -4.39 -1.39 20.51
CA LEU A 79 -3.12 -1.50 21.22
C LEU A 79 -2.04 -1.95 20.24
N SER A 80 -1.00 -1.13 20.07
CA SER A 80 0.19 -1.51 19.31
C SER A 80 1.17 -2.29 20.19
N TYR A 81 1.62 -1.69 21.31
CA TYR A 81 2.44 -2.39 22.29
C TYR A 81 2.40 -1.77 23.69
N ILE A 82 2.82 -2.58 24.68
CA ILE A 82 3.17 -2.15 26.04
C ILE A 82 4.70 -2.09 26.12
N LYS A 83 5.25 -0.96 26.60
CA LYS A 83 6.67 -0.80 26.94
C LYS A 83 6.82 -0.66 28.45
N VAL A 84 7.74 -1.41 29.04
CA VAL A 84 8.18 -1.24 30.43
C VAL A 84 9.64 -0.82 30.43
N SER A 85 9.90 0.39 30.93
CA SER A 85 11.24 0.95 31.09
C SER A 85 11.70 0.83 32.53
N VAL A 86 12.94 0.40 32.74
CA VAL A 86 13.53 0.21 34.07
C VAL A 86 14.58 1.29 34.31
N ASN A 87 14.36 2.13 35.32
CA ASN A 87 15.23 3.29 35.58
C ASN A 87 16.62 2.88 36.09
N SER A 88 16.69 1.79 36.85
CA SER A 88 17.94 1.18 37.35
C SER A 88 17.93 -0.31 37.00
N PRO A 89 18.51 -0.73 35.86
CA PRO A 89 18.46 -2.12 35.42
C PRO A 89 19.03 -3.08 36.47
N SER A 90 18.16 -3.90 37.08
CA SER A 90 18.55 -4.92 38.04
C SER A 90 18.60 -6.30 37.38
N PRO A 91 19.67 -7.09 37.55
CA PRO A 91 19.76 -8.43 36.98
C PRO A 91 18.77 -9.43 37.62
N ALA A 92 18.17 -9.07 38.76
CA ALA A 92 17.12 -9.88 39.40
C ALA A 92 15.74 -9.70 38.77
N LEU A 93 15.54 -8.65 37.95
CA LEU A 93 14.27 -8.35 37.31
C LEU A 93 14.13 -9.16 36.02
N VAL A 94 13.06 -9.93 35.91
CA VAL A 94 12.71 -10.69 34.71
C VAL A 94 11.39 -10.16 34.17
N ILE A 95 11.36 -9.81 32.88
CA ILE A 95 10.13 -9.47 32.17
C ILE A 95 9.81 -10.62 31.22
N SER A 96 8.56 -11.08 31.20
CA SER A 96 8.13 -12.23 30.40
C SER A 96 6.71 -12.07 29.90
N GLY A 97 6.37 -12.80 28.83
CA GLY A 97 5.08 -12.71 28.17
C GLY A 97 5.17 -13.20 26.74
N ASN A 98 4.03 -13.25 26.04
CA ASN A 98 4.01 -13.58 24.63
C ASN A 98 4.68 -12.47 23.81
N GLY A 99 5.55 -12.85 22.87
CA GLY A 99 6.21 -11.89 21.96
C GLY A 99 7.03 -10.80 22.66
N VAL A 100 7.55 -11.03 23.87
CA VAL A 100 8.34 -10.01 24.57
C VAL A 100 9.67 -9.79 23.86
N MET A 101 9.99 -8.53 23.62
CA MET A 101 11.26 -8.05 23.06
C MET A 101 11.95 -7.12 24.05
N TYR A 102 13.26 -6.94 23.90
CA TYR A 102 14.09 -6.23 24.89
C TYR A 102 14.96 -5.17 24.24
N SER A 103 15.09 -4.03 24.92
CA SER A 103 16.24 -3.15 24.75
C SER A 103 17.28 -3.48 25.82
N LYS A 104 18.51 -3.73 25.36
CA LYS A 104 19.65 -4.06 26.21
C LYS A 104 20.77 -3.05 26.02
N ASN A 105 21.42 -2.71 27.12
CA ASN A 105 22.62 -1.89 27.12
C ASN A 105 23.89 -2.74 26.90
N GLU A 106 25.05 -2.08 26.90
CA GLU A 106 26.36 -2.65 26.60
C GLU A 106 26.79 -3.80 27.52
N ILE A 107 26.25 -3.86 28.75
CA ILE A 107 26.49 -4.97 29.70
C ILE A 107 25.42 -6.07 29.63
N GLY A 108 24.47 -5.98 28.70
CA GLY A 108 23.40 -6.94 28.48
C GLY A 108 22.21 -6.82 29.44
N ALA A 109 22.15 -5.76 30.25
CA ALA A 109 21.05 -5.50 31.17
C ALA A 109 19.81 -4.99 30.43
N ILE A 110 18.62 -5.37 30.89
CA ILE A 110 17.35 -4.95 30.30
C ILE A 110 17.07 -3.49 30.69
N VAL A 111 17.06 -2.59 29.70
CA VAL A 111 16.68 -1.17 29.86
C VAL A 111 15.18 -1.01 29.63
N SER A 112 14.63 -1.72 28.67
CA SER A 112 13.19 -1.74 28.40
C SER A 112 12.75 -3.09 27.85
N ALA A 113 11.49 -3.42 28.03
CA ALA A 113 10.84 -4.56 27.39
C ALA A 113 9.53 -4.14 26.72
N TYR A 114 9.19 -4.81 25.62
CA TYR A 114 8.09 -4.49 24.73
C TYR A 114 7.25 -5.74 24.49
N THR A 115 5.92 -5.60 24.37
CA THR A 115 5.05 -6.68 23.87
C THR A 115 3.85 -6.11 23.13
N SER A 116 3.46 -6.74 22.03
CA SER A 116 2.19 -6.47 21.35
C SER A 116 1.00 -7.22 22.00
N SER A 117 1.27 -8.07 22.99
CA SER A 117 0.24 -8.68 23.83
C SER A 117 -0.44 -7.63 24.71
N ASN A 118 -1.68 -7.88 25.09
CA ASN A 118 -2.42 -7.03 26.04
C ASN A 118 -1.90 -7.10 27.48
N GLN A 119 -0.91 -7.95 27.75
CA GLN A 119 -0.33 -8.14 29.08
C GLN A 119 1.13 -8.63 29.04
N LEU A 120 1.85 -8.32 30.11
CA LEU A 120 3.17 -8.88 30.42
C LEU A 120 3.34 -9.10 31.93
N ALA A 121 4.28 -9.95 32.32
CA ALA A 121 4.62 -10.21 33.71
C ALA A 121 6.02 -9.68 34.06
N ILE A 122 6.15 -9.06 35.22
CA ILE A 122 7.41 -8.65 35.84
C ILE A 122 7.61 -9.52 37.08
N ALA A 123 8.76 -10.17 37.19
CA ALA A 123 9.08 -11.10 38.27
C ALA A 123 10.44 -10.80 38.90
N ASN A 124 10.59 -11.15 40.18
CA ASN A 124 11.87 -11.11 40.88
C ASN A 124 12.48 -12.52 40.91
N ALA A 125 13.55 -12.72 40.13
CA ALA A 125 14.34 -13.95 40.10
C ALA A 125 15.52 -13.94 41.08
N GLY A 126 15.72 -12.84 41.82
CA GLY A 126 16.76 -12.72 42.84
C GLY A 126 16.38 -13.40 44.16
N ASN A 127 17.33 -13.38 45.10
CA ASN A 127 17.16 -13.94 46.45
C ASN A 127 16.86 -12.87 47.52
N GLN A 128 16.74 -11.61 47.14
CA GLN A 128 16.37 -10.48 48.00
C GLN A 128 15.10 -9.79 47.45
N PRO A 129 14.33 -9.09 48.30
CA PRO A 129 13.22 -8.27 47.82
C PRO A 129 13.70 -7.22 46.80
N LEU A 130 12.98 -7.14 45.68
CA LEU A 130 13.24 -6.20 44.60
C LEU A 130 12.34 -4.99 44.79
N ASN A 131 12.93 -3.80 44.90
CA ASN A 131 12.23 -2.52 45.00
C ASN A 131 12.67 -1.64 43.84
N GLU A 132 11.84 -1.53 42.82
CA GLU A 132 12.17 -0.80 41.59
C GLU A 132 11.07 0.21 41.26
N THR A 133 11.43 1.27 40.55
CA THR A 133 10.47 2.16 39.89
C THR A 133 10.55 1.92 38.40
N VAL A 134 9.42 1.49 37.83
CA VAL A 134 9.29 1.23 36.39
C VAL A 134 8.32 2.23 35.77
N THR A 135 8.61 2.63 34.54
CA THR A 135 7.68 3.41 33.71
C THR A 135 7.02 2.47 32.73
N VAL A 136 5.70 2.37 32.80
CA VAL A 136 4.87 1.60 31.88
C VAL A 136 4.25 2.57 30.88
N THR A 137 4.51 2.35 29.60
CA THR A 137 3.96 3.12 28.48
C THR A 137 3.05 2.19 27.67
N TYR A 138 1.79 2.55 27.54
CA TYR A 138 0.85 1.88 26.63
C TYR A 138 0.76 2.71 25.35
N VAL A 139 0.94 2.07 24.20
CA VAL A 139 0.92 2.72 22.88
C VAL A 139 -0.29 2.22 22.10
N PHE A 140 -1.18 3.13 21.75
CA PHE A 140 -2.35 2.85 20.93
C PHE A 140 -2.22 3.56 19.58
N VAL A 141 -2.63 2.90 18.51
CA VAL A 141 -2.56 3.42 17.15
C VAL A 141 -3.93 3.38 16.49
N LYS A 142 -4.31 4.48 15.85
CA LYS A 142 -5.40 4.56 14.89
C LYS A 142 -4.80 4.84 13.52
N GLU A 143 -5.02 3.92 12.60
CA GLU A 143 -4.46 3.96 11.25
C GLU A 143 -5.51 4.45 10.23
N GLU A 144 -5.08 5.31 9.32
CA GLU A 144 -5.87 5.81 8.19
C GLU A 144 -5.07 5.69 6.88
N TYR A 145 -5.71 5.14 5.83
CA TYR A 145 -5.09 5.04 4.50
C TYR A 145 -5.45 6.26 3.64
N VAL A 146 -4.42 6.99 3.23
CA VAL A 146 -4.57 8.24 2.47
C VAL A 146 -4.15 8.05 1.03
N ALA A 147 -5.09 8.16 0.10
CA ALA A 147 -4.81 7.98 -1.33
C ALA A 147 -3.91 9.11 -1.87
N LEU A 148 -2.83 8.74 -2.56
CA LEU A 148 -1.85 9.65 -3.14
C LEU A 148 -2.15 9.95 -4.61
N ASN A 149 -1.91 11.19 -5.01
CA ASN A 149 -2.18 11.67 -6.36
C ASN A 149 -1.01 11.38 -7.31
N THR A 150 -1.29 10.72 -8.44
CA THR A 150 -0.31 10.39 -9.50
C THR A 150 -0.48 11.24 -10.77
N SER A 151 -1.43 12.18 -10.78
CA SER A 151 -1.72 13.05 -11.94
C SER A 151 -0.82 14.29 -11.99
N ALA A 152 -0.14 14.62 -10.90
CA ALA A 152 0.76 15.77 -10.77
C ALA A 152 2.11 15.32 -10.22
N THR A 153 3.19 15.99 -10.62
CA THR A 153 4.55 15.74 -10.12
C THR A 153 4.76 16.23 -8.69
N SER A 154 3.86 17.07 -8.18
CA SER A 154 3.84 17.55 -6.78
C SER A 154 2.42 17.90 -6.37
N PHE A 155 2.04 17.62 -5.12
CA PHE A 155 0.74 17.96 -4.54
C PHE A 155 0.84 18.12 -3.02
N THR A 156 -0.17 18.74 -2.42
CA THR A 156 -0.27 18.93 -0.97
C THR A 156 -1.27 17.96 -0.36
N LEU A 157 -0.89 17.32 0.73
CA LEU A 157 -1.75 16.52 1.59
C LEU A 157 -2.03 17.26 2.90
N GLY A 158 -3.31 17.38 3.28
CA GLY A 158 -3.71 17.95 4.55
C GLY A 158 -3.74 16.91 5.67
N ILE A 159 -3.11 17.20 6.81
CA ILE A 159 -3.15 16.39 8.03
C ILE A 159 -3.72 17.22 9.18
N THR A 160 -4.74 16.73 9.87
CA THR A 160 -5.34 17.44 11.01
C THR A 160 -4.78 16.92 12.31
N ILE A 161 -4.29 17.80 13.18
CA ILE A 161 -3.85 17.43 14.54
C ILE A 161 -4.44 18.40 15.59
N PRO A 162 -4.71 17.96 16.82
CA PRO A 162 -4.73 16.55 17.27
C PRO A 162 -5.99 15.80 16.77
N ASP A 163 -6.05 14.49 16.98
CA ASP A 163 -7.32 13.76 16.93
C ASP A 163 -8.14 14.15 18.18
N GLU A 164 -9.25 14.87 17.98
CA GLU A 164 -10.10 15.36 19.07
C GLU A 164 -11.00 14.28 19.69
N SER A 165 -11.02 13.05 19.14
CA SER A 165 -11.92 11.98 19.59
C SER A 165 -11.44 11.19 20.81
N ILE A 166 -10.23 11.49 21.31
CA ILE A 166 -9.52 10.69 22.32
C ILE A 166 -9.73 11.19 23.75
N GLN A 167 -9.45 10.34 24.74
CA GLN A 167 -9.49 10.67 26.16
C GLN A 167 -8.28 10.12 26.93
N TYR A 168 -7.84 10.84 27.97
CA TYR A 168 -6.83 10.40 28.97
C TYR A 168 -5.44 10.01 28.43
N VAL A 169 -4.98 10.62 27.34
CA VAL A 169 -3.62 10.41 26.80
C VAL A 169 -2.60 11.35 27.45
N THR A 170 -1.35 10.89 27.54
CA THR A 170 -0.23 11.70 28.01
C THR A 170 0.49 12.42 26.89
N GLN A 171 0.49 11.84 25.69
CA GLN A 171 1.08 12.39 24.48
C GLN A 171 0.40 11.76 23.26
N GLN A 172 0.27 12.52 22.19
CA GLN A 172 -0.14 12.10 20.87
C GLN A 172 0.95 12.51 19.87
N ILE A 173 1.34 11.55 19.05
CA ILE A 173 2.19 11.74 17.88
C ILE A 173 1.33 11.43 16.65
N VAL A 174 1.48 12.21 15.59
CA VAL A 174 0.87 11.92 14.29
C VAL A 174 1.98 11.66 13.29
N GLU A 175 1.96 10.46 12.69
CA GLU A 175 2.97 10.01 11.73
C GLU A 175 2.34 9.82 10.35
N LEU A 176 2.93 10.41 9.32
CA LEU A 176 2.64 10.06 7.93
C LEU A 176 3.82 9.26 7.38
N SER A 177 3.57 8.05 6.89
CA SER A 177 4.58 7.20 6.27
C SER A 177 4.21 6.81 4.83
N ILE A 178 5.22 6.75 3.97
CA ILE A 178 5.13 6.30 2.58
C ILE A 178 6.10 5.13 2.39
N PRO A 179 5.63 3.92 2.03
CA PRO A 179 6.53 2.78 1.81
C PRO A 179 7.63 3.07 0.77
N ASN A 180 8.86 2.63 1.06
CA ASN A 180 10.05 2.97 0.27
C ASN A 180 9.93 2.68 -1.23
N TYR A 181 9.34 1.54 -1.60
CA TYR A 181 9.16 1.12 -3.00
C TYR A 181 8.19 2.00 -3.80
N MET A 182 7.45 2.89 -3.16
CA MET A 182 6.54 3.80 -3.83
C MET A 182 7.28 5.03 -4.40
N PRO A 183 6.87 5.53 -5.57
CA PRO A 183 7.54 6.63 -6.30
C PRO A 183 7.16 8.03 -5.76
N PHE A 184 7.24 8.23 -4.44
CA PHE A 184 6.92 9.52 -3.81
C PHE A 184 7.96 9.93 -2.79
N GLU A 185 8.20 11.22 -2.62
CA GLU A 185 8.94 11.75 -1.46
C GLU A 185 8.14 12.84 -0.76
N ILE A 186 8.31 12.95 0.54
CA ILE A 186 7.88 14.14 1.28
C ILE A 186 8.93 15.22 1.03
N ALA A 187 8.47 16.41 0.64
CA ALA A 187 9.31 17.53 0.25
C ALA A 187 9.38 18.62 1.33
N SER A 188 8.26 18.92 1.98
CA SER A 188 8.17 19.95 3.01
C SER A 188 6.90 19.82 3.83
N ILE A 189 6.84 20.57 4.94
CA ILE A 189 5.64 20.72 5.77
C ILE A 189 5.43 22.19 6.15
N ALA A 190 4.15 22.60 6.18
CA ALA A 190 3.70 23.88 6.69
C ALA A 190 2.65 23.73 7.80
N LEU A 191 2.72 24.63 8.77
CA LEU A 191 1.77 24.79 9.87
C LEU A 191 0.42 25.33 9.34
N PRO A 192 -0.66 25.28 10.15
CA PRO A 192 -1.97 25.81 9.77
C PRO A 192 -1.97 27.30 9.40
N ASN A 193 -0.99 28.07 9.86
CA ASN A 193 -0.82 29.49 9.52
C ASN A 193 0.04 29.72 8.25
N GLY A 194 0.49 28.65 7.58
CA GLY A 194 1.35 28.69 6.40
C GLY A 194 2.86 28.78 6.68
N THR A 195 3.30 28.86 7.94
CA THR A 195 4.73 28.86 8.27
C THR A 195 5.34 27.50 7.99
N THR A 196 6.41 27.45 7.19
CA THR A 196 7.08 26.20 6.83
C THR A 196 8.09 25.75 7.90
N LEU A 197 8.42 24.46 7.93
CA LEU A 197 9.48 23.94 8.80
C LEU A 197 10.83 24.64 8.55
N ALA A 198 11.17 24.91 7.28
CA ALA A 198 12.39 25.64 6.92
C ALA A 198 12.46 27.01 7.61
N GLN A 199 11.36 27.76 7.62
CA GLN A 199 11.27 29.05 8.31
C GLN A 199 11.41 28.88 9.82
N LEU A 200 10.73 27.90 10.43
CA LEU A 200 10.83 27.64 11.88
C LEU A 200 12.26 27.32 12.30
N VAL A 201 12.99 26.52 11.51
CA VAL A 201 14.40 26.19 11.78
C VAL A 201 15.29 27.41 11.62
N SER A 202 15.13 28.19 10.56
CA SER A 202 15.88 29.43 10.34
C SER A 202 15.71 30.41 11.50
N GLU A 203 14.50 30.57 12.02
CA GLU A 203 14.17 31.51 13.10
C GLU A 203 14.43 30.95 14.51
N TRP A 204 15.01 29.75 14.63
CA TRP A 204 15.23 29.06 15.92
C TRP A 204 13.94 28.91 16.75
N SER A 205 12.82 28.70 16.07
CA SER A 205 11.53 28.50 16.74
C SER A 205 11.54 27.18 17.52
N PRO A 206 11.08 27.16 18.79
CA PRO A 206 11.01 25.93 19.57
C PRO A 206 10.05 24.90 18.95
N LEU A 207 9.09 25.35 18.12
CA LEU A 207 8.14 24.48 17.42
C LEU A 207 8.83 23.51 16.46
N ALA A 208 9.99 23.87 15.91
CA ALA A 208 10.74 23.01 15.00
C ALA A 208 11.19 21.70 15.67
N ASN A 209 11.36 21.67 17.00
CA ASN A 209 11.78 20.46 17.73
C ASN A 209 10.68 19.38 17.79
N TYR A 210 9.43 19.75 17.48
CA TYR A 210 8.27 18.88 17.54
C TYR A 210 7.82 18.37 16.17
N ILE A 211 8.61 18.67 15.13
CA ILE A 211 8.40 18.25 13.74
C ILE A 211 9.65 17.52 13.28
N LYS A 212 9.52 16.24 12.94
CA LYS A 212 10.58 15.49 12.26
C LYS A 212 10.15 15.20 10.83
N ILE A 213 11.11 15.27 9.92
CA ILE A 213 10.87 15.04 8.49
C ILE A 213 12.00 14.20 7.92
N GLU A 214 11.62 13.18 7.16
CA GLU A 214 12.48 12.34 6.36
C GLU A 214 11.90 12.26 4.93
N PRO A 215 12.62 11.71 3.94
CA PRO A 215 12.07 11.57 2.58
C PRO A 215 10.77 10.77 2.49
N LYS A 216 10.49 9.90 3.48
CA LYS A 216 9.35 8.96 3.49
C LYS A 216 8.48 9.06 4.75
N TYR A 217 8.87 9.88 5.71
CA TYR A 217 8.23 9.96 7.03
C TYR A 217 8.09 11.42 7.49
N VAL A 218 6.97 11.73 8.14
CA VAL A 218 6.79 12.95 8.92
C VAL A 218 6.22 12.57 10.27
N GLU A 219 6.79 13.12 11.34
CA GLU A 219 6.32 12.93 12.72
C GLU A 219 5.98 14.30 13.33
N LEU A 220 4.78 14.44 13.87
CA LEU A 220 4.29 15.66 14.53
C LEU A 220 3.92 15.35 15.97
N THR A 221 4.55 16.03 16.94
CA THR A 221 4.15 15.94 18.34
C THR A 221 2.95 16.86 18.61
N ALA A 222 1.74 16.31 18.50
CA ALA A 222 0.51 17.09 18.42
C ALA A 222 0.22 17.95 19.66
N ASN A 223 0.63 17.52 20.86
CA ASN A 223 0.38 18.28 22.09
C ASN A 223 1.23 19.57 22.20
N GLU A 224 2.32 19.66 21.45
CA GLU A 224 3.29 20.76 21.52
C GLU A 224 3.17 21.71 20.32
N LEU A 225 2.32 21.35 19.36
CA LEU A 225 2.11 22.06 18.10
C LEU A 225 0.73 22.74 18.08
N PRO A 226 0.58 23.87 17.35
CA PRO A 226 -0.73 24.51 17.19
C PRO A 226 -1.76 23.54 16.56
N PRO A 227 -2.99 23.44 17.09
CA PRO A 227 -4.01 22.59 16.48
C PRO A 227 -4.46 23.15 15.13
N GLY A 228 -4.81 22.26 14.20
CA GLY A 228 -5.32 22.63 12.88
C GLY A 228 -4.86 21.69 11.76
N GLN A 229 -5.05 22.14 10.52
CA GLN A 229 -4.66 21.39 9.33
C GLN A 229 -3.26 21.82 8.87
N TYR A 230 -2.34 20.86 8.89
CA TYR A 230 -0.98 20.97 8.39
C TYR A 230 -0.94 20.55 6.93
N GLU A 231 -0.04 21.16 6.17
CA GLU A 231 0.13 20.88 4.75
C GLU A 231 1.46 20.18 4.51
N VAL A 232 1.41 18.92 4.06
CA VAL A 232 2.59 18.15 3.66
C VAL A 232 2.69 18.14 2.14
N THR A 233 3.78 18.70 1.61
CA THR A 233 4.04 18.67 0.17
C THR A 233 4.71 17.36 -0.21
N ILE A 234 4.18 16.67 -1.22
CA ILE A 234 4.64 15.37 -1.69
C ILE A 234 4.96 15.45 -3.18
N ASN A 235 6.15 15.01 -3.57
CA ASN A 235 6.54 14.88 -4.98
C ASN A 235 6.31 13.46 -5.49
N TYR A 236 6.02 13.31 -6.78
CA TYR A 236 5.77 12.04 -7.47
C TYR A 236 6.73 11.86 -8.65
N GLY A 237 7.41 10.71 -8.70
CA GLY A 237 8.47 10.41 -9.66
C GLY A 237 9.23 9.12 -9.31
N ASN A 238 9.71 8.41 -10.33
CA ASN A 238 10.45 7.15 -10.14
C ASN A 238 11.80 7.36 -9.44
N GLU A 239 12.38 8.56 -9.53
CA GLU A 239 13.59 8.98 -8.84
C GLU A 239 13.44 9.02 -7.31
N TYR A 240 12.21 9.01 -6.80
CA TYR A 240 11.90 9.02 -5.36
C TYR A 240 11.71 7.62 -4.78
N ILE A 241 11.85 6.56 -5.59
CA ILE A 241 11.83 5.19 -5.09
C ILE A 241 13.08 4.96 -4.24
N MET A 242 12.86 4.54 -2.98
CA MET A 242 13.93 4.10 -2.09
C MET A 242 13.89 2.57 -1.97
N PRO A 243 15.04 1.92 -1.76
CA PRO A 243 15.06 0.48 -1.50
C PRO A 243 14.43 0.16 -0.14
N SER A 244 13.73 -0.98 -0.04
CA SER A 244 13.27 -1.51 1.27
C SER A 244 14.38 -2.16 2.09
N ALA A 245 15.54 -2.43 1.48
CA ALA A 245 16.73 -2.94 2.15
C ALA A 245 17.97 -2.22 1.61
N MET A 246 18.74 -1.62 2.50
CA MET A 246 19.87 -0.78 2.12
C MET A 246 21.03 -0.88 3.10
N LEU A 247 22.23 -0.64 2.58
CA LEU A 247 23.37 -0.29 3.41
C LEU A 247 23.39 1.23 3.55
N ILE A 248 23.41 1.72 4.79
CA ILE A 248 23.60 3.14 5.11
C ILE A 248 24.98 3.30 5.72
N LYS A 249 25.72 4.33 5.29
CA LYS A 249 27.08 4.63 5.73
C LYS A 249 27.22 6.09 6.14
N GLY A 250 27.75 6.32 7.33
CA GLY A 250 28.33 7.61 7.71
C GLY A 250 29.77 7.67 7.20
N THR A 251 30.08 8.69 6.41
CA THR A 251 31.35 8.78 5.69
C THR A 251 32.49 9.30 6.57
N GLU A 252 32.74 10.61 6.58
CA GLU A 252 33.77 11.29 7.35
C GLU A 252 33.24 12.62 7.89
N PHE A 253 34.00 13.27 8.79
CA PHE A 253 33.69 14.62 9.25
C PHE A 253 34.46 15.66 8.45
N LEU A 254 33.72 16.54 7.78
CA LEU A 254 34.24 17.69 7.05
C LEU A 254 34.03 18.95 7.87
N ASN A 255 34.99 19.88 7.83
CA ASN A 255 34.98 21.09 8.65
C ASN A 255 35.20 22.33 7.78
N TYR A 256 34.37 23.34 8.00
CA TYR A 256 34.44 24.63 7.32
C TYR A 256 34.31 25.77 8.33
N THR A 257 34.83 26.94 7.95
CA THR A 257 34.62 28.19 8.67
C THR A 257 33.83 29.14 7.78
N VAL A 258 32.71 29.64 8.28
CA VAL A 258 31.92 30.69 7.63
C VAL A 258 32.32 32.00 8.27
N ASN A 259 32.74 32.99 7.47
CA ASN A 259 33.09 34.30 8.02
C ASN A 259 31.82 35.15 8.22
N PRO A 260 31.88 36.17 9.10
CA PRO A 260 30.76 37.07 9.35
C PRO A 260 30.10 37.61 8.07
N GLY A 261 28.77 37.47 7.98
CA GLY A 261 27.98 37.94 6.84
C GLY A 261 28.10 37.08 5.57
N GLN A 262 28.72 35.91 5.64
CA GLN A 262 28.84 34.98 4.51
C GLN A 262 27.87 33.80 4.63
N THR A 263 27.63 33.16 3.49
CA THR A 263 26.89 31.91 3.39
C THR A 263 27.84 30.80 2.94
N LEU A 264 27.75 29.65 3.59
CA LEU A 264 28.35 28.41 3.12
C LEU A 264 27.28 27.55 2.48
N GLU A 265 27.47 27.24 1.20
CA GLU A 265 26.62 26.33 0.44
C GLU A 265 27.24 24.93 0.42
N ILE A 266 26.47 23.90 0.78
CA ILE A 266 26.88 22.50 0.69
C ILE A 266 26.01 21.80 -0.34
N THR A 267 26.63 21.29 -1.41
CA THR A 267 25.95 20.82 -2.62
C THR A 267 26.05 19.32 -2.85
N GLY A 268 26.86 18.62 -2.06
CA GLY A 268 27.17 17.21 -2.29
C GLY A 268 28.42 16.98 -3.13
N SER A 269 28.95 18.03 -3.77
CA SER A 269 30.13 17.94 -4.63
C SER A 269 31.46 17.99 -3.86
N GLU A 270 31.40 18.38 -2.58
CA GLU A 270 32.54 18.55 -1.70
C GLU A 270 33.14 17.20 -1.26
N PHE A 271 32.39 16.10 -1.44
CA PHE A 271 32.82 14.73 -1.15
C PHE A 271 32.46 13.80 -2.30
N GLY A 272 33.30 12.79 -2.53
CA GLY A 272 33.05 11.80 -3.58
C GLY A 272 32.03 10.76 -3.13
N VAL A 273 30.83 10.76 -3.71
CA VAL A 273 29.88 9.63 -3.56
C VAL A 273 30.37 8.45 -4.38
N PRO A 274 30.67 7.28 -3.77
CA PRO A 274 31.17 6.13 -4.51
C PRO A 274 30.13 5.60 -5.52
N PRO A 275 30.56 4.99 -6.64
CA PRO A 275 29.63 4.40 -7.60
C PRO A 275 28.66 3.40 -6.96
N GLY A 276 27.38 3.51 -7.30
CA GLY A 276 26.30 2.68 -6.76
C GLY A 276 25.75 3.14 -5.40
N TRP A 277 26.35 4.15 -4.78
CA TRP A 277 25.81 4.83 -3.60
C TRP A 277 25.09 6.12 -3.99
N ASN A 278 24.16 6.55 -3.15
CA ASN A 278 23.39 7.79 -3.28
C ASN A 278 23.51 8.59 -1.98
N LEU A 279 23.50 9.91 -2.10
CA LEU A 279 23.40 10.80 -0.94
C LEU A 279 22.00 10.68 -0.32
N LEU A 280 21.95 10.36 0.98
CA LEU A 280 20.72 10.42 1.79
C LEU A 280 20.54 11.80 2.41
N GLY A 281 21.63 12.40 2.88
CA GLY A 281 21.59 13.66 3.63
C GLY A 281 22.86 13.87 4.44
N TYR A 282 22.74 14.67 5.50
CA TYR A 282 23.84 15.15 6.31
C TYR A 282 23.47 15.18 7.79
N ILE A 283 24.45 14.89 8.64
CA ILE A 283 24.42 15.34 10.04
C ILE A 283 25.29 16.59 10.11
N VAL A 284 24.74 17.70 10.59
CA VAL A 284 25.38 19.02 10.59
C VAL A 284 25.44 19.56 12.01
N ALA A 285 26.62 19.99 12.44
CA ALA A 285 26.84 20.74 13.67
C ALA A 285 27.39 22.12 13.33
N VAL A 286 26.76 23.18 13.86
CA VAL A 286 27.21 24.57 13.71
C VAL A 286 27.40 25.16 15.08
N TYR A 287 28.55 25.79 15.33
CA TYR A 287 28.84 26.38 16.64
C TYR A 287 29.71 27.63 16.55
N THR A 288 29.55 28.51 17.53
CA THR A 288 30.36 29.73 17.70
C THR A 288 30.25 30.25 19.14
N VAL A 289 31.05 31.27 19.48
CA VAL A 289 30.94 32.04 20.71
C VAL A 289 30.98 33.52 20.37
N GLN A 290 29.84 34.21 20.54
CA GLN A 290 29.75 35.64 20.28
C GLN A 290 30.13 36.45 21.52
N PRO A 291 31.18 37.30 21.49
CA PRO A 291 31.44 38.27 22.54
C PRO A 291 30.45 39.43 22.43
N LEU A 292 29.91 39.83 23.57
CA LEU A 292 28.88 40.87 23.68
C LEU A 292 29.24 41.83 24.81
N VAL A 293 28.84 43.09 24.65
CA VAL A 293 28.85 44.10 25.70
C VAL A 293 27.46 44.20 26.33
N VAL A 294 27.36 44.55 27.62
CA VAL A 294 26.07 44.79 28.29
C VAL A 294 25.18 45.71 27.47
N GLY A 295 23.95 45.23 27.21
CA GLY A 295 22.96 45.90 26.37
C GLY A 295 22.79 45.26 25.00
N GLU A 296 23.79 44.52 24.52
CA GLU A 296 23.69 43.75 23.29
C GLU A 296 22.95 42.43 23.52
N GLN A 297 22.22 41.99 22.49
CA GLN A 297 21.55 40.69 22.45
C GLN A 297 22.32 39.75 21.52
N PRO A 298 22.39 38.45 21.83
CA PRO A 298 22.97 37.48 20.92
C PRO A 298 22.16 37.42 19.62
N GLY A 299 22.88 37.31 18.50
CA GLY A 299 22.27 36.94 17.22
C GLY A 299 22.03 35.44 17.12
N HIS A 300 21.72 34.95 15.91
CA HIS A 300 21.71 33.53 15.58
C HIS A 300 22.23 33.32 14.16
N PHE A 301 22.62 32.08 13.85
CA PHE A 301 22.90 31.63 12.49
C PHE A 301 21.68 30.92 11.92
N GLU A 302 21.60 30.77 10.60
CA GLU A 302 20.49 30.09 9.93
C GLU A 302 20.97 28.83 9.22
N ILE A 303 20.12 27.79 9.24
CA ILE A 303 20.23 26.61 8.39
C ILE A 303 19.06 26.66 7.41
N VAL A 304 19.36 26.76 6.11
CA VAL A 304 18.33 26.83 5.06
C VAL A 304 18.26 25.49 4.35
N ALA A 305 17.19 24.75 4.61
CA ALA A 305 16.81 23.50 3.96
C ALA A 305 15.31 23.25 4.13
N ASN A 306 14.68 22.51 3.22
CA ASN A 306 13.27 22.14 3.32
C ASN A 306 13.07 20.95 4.26
N ARG A 307 13.98 19.97 4.19
CA ARG A 307 13.96 18.77 5.04
C ARG A 307 15.08 18.81 6.06
N VAL A 308 14.82 19.52 7.15
CA VAL A 308 15.76 19.68 8.26
C VAL A 308 15.05 19.44 9.59
N SER A 309 15.66 18.63 10.44
CA SER A 309 15.19 18.37 11.79
C SER A 309 16.25 18.76 12.81
N PRO A 310 15.97 19.72 13.72
CA PRO A 310 16.87 20.05 14.80
C PRO A 310 16.93 18.90 15.81
N VAL A 311 18.14 18.46 16.13
CA VAL A 311 18.41 17.43 17.16
C VAL A 311 18.69 18.09 18.50
N SER A 312 19.47 19.17 18.49
CA SER A 312 19.80 19.94 19.67
C SER A 312 20.11 21.38 19.29
N LEU A 313 19.61 22.32 20.08
CA LEU A 313 19.87 23.74 19.91
C LEU A 313 20.16 24.32 21.28
N TYR A 314 21.26 25.05 21.39
CA TYR A 314 21.70 25.63 22.64
C TYR A 314 22.21 27.05 22.42
N SER A 315 21.71 27.96 23.23
CA SER A 315 22.25 29.30 23.40
C SER A 315 22.12 29.69 24.86
N THR A 316 23.19 30.24 25.41
CA THR A 316 23.19 30.81 26.76
C THR A 316 24.01 32.08 26.78
N LEU A 317 23.91 32.85 27.87
CA LEU A 317 24.69 34.06 28.07
C LEU A 317 25.55 33.90 29.32
N VAL A 318 26.86 33.82 29.12
CA VAL A 318 27.84 33.69 30.20
C VAL A 318 28.38 35.08 30.54
N GLN A 319 28.10 35.54 31.75
CA GLN A 319 28.61 36.81 32.25
C GLN A 319 30.01 36.64 32.83
N VAL A 320 30.93 37.53 32.45
CA VAL A 320 32.29 37.53 32.97
C VAL A 320 32.45 38.64 34.00
N SER A 321 32.76 38.26 35.24
CA SER A 321 33.04 39.20 36.33
C SER A 321 34.20 38.73 37.19
N GLY A 322 34.98 39.67 37.71
CA GLY A 322 36.01 39.37 38.71
C GLY A 322 35.41 39.11 40.09
N ILE A 323 36.23 38.55 41.01
CA ILE A 323 35.88 38.44 42.44
C ILE A 323 35.74 39.81 43.13
N SER A 324 36.26 40.86 42.51
CA SER A 324 36.15 42.25 42.93
C SER A 324 35.63 43.11 41.78
N TYR A 325 35.26 44.35 42.08
CA TYR A 325 34.79 45.33 41.10
C TYR A 325 35.85 45.78 40.07
N LEU A 326 37.07 45.22 40.09
CA LEU A 326 38.09 45.50 39.07
C LEU A 326 37.69 45.05 37.67
N LEU A 327 36.89 43.99 37.56
CA LEU A 327 36.27 43.56 36.31
C LEU A 327 34.75 43.52 36.50
N PRO A 328 34.06 44.65 36.27
CA PRO A 328 32.62 44.69 36.28
C PRO A 328 32.05 43.84 35.13
N PRO A 329 30.81 43.35 35.26
CA PRO A 329 30.19 42.40 34.33
C PRO A 329 29.75 43.00 32.99
N PHE A 330 30.55 43.86 32.37
CA PHE A 330 30.25 44.47 31.07
C PHE A 330 30.43 43.52 29.90
N ILE A 331 31.26 42.48 30.06
CA ILE A 331 31.54 41.51 28.99
C ILE A 331 30.70 40.26 29.22
N ARG A 332 30.07 39.80 28.15
CA ARG A 332 29.31 38.57 28.10
C ARG A 332 29.78 37.75 26.91
N PHE A 333 29.69 36.42 27.02
CA PHE A 333 29.91 35.51 25.92
C PHE A 333 28.62 34.73 25.68
N ALA A 334 28.17 34.67 24.43
CA ALA A 334 27.05 33.86 24.01
C ALA A 334 27.57 32.64 23.22
N PRO A 335 27.87 31.52 23.90
CA PRO A 335 28.13 30.26 23.21
C PRO A 335 26.82 29.76 22.58
N MET A 336 26.93 29.36 21.32
CA MET A 336 25.81 28.87 20.53
C MET A 336 26.24 27.60 19.81
N PHE A 337 25.40 26.57 19.85
CA PHE A 337 25.56 25.41 18.97
C PHE A 337 24.20 24.86 18.54
N GLY A 338 24.15 24.31 17.33
CA GLY A 338 23.02 23.58 16.81
C GLY A 338 23.49 22.30 16.12
N ILE A 339 22.76 21.21 16.33
CA ILE A 339 22.94 19.92 15.65
C ILE A 339 21.66 19.63 14.88
N TYR A 340 21.80 19.32 13.59
CA TYR A 340 20.70 19.13 12.65
C TYR A 340 20.91 17.84 11.84
N ILE A 341 19.79 17.21 11.47
CA ILE A 341 19.77 16.21 10.40
C ILE A 341 19.12 16.88 9.20
N VAL A 342 19.80 16.85 8.05
CA VAL A 342 19.35 17.46 6.80
C VAL A 342 19.23 16.39 5.75
N TYR A 343 18.02 16.13 5.24
CA TYR A 343 17.76 15.12 4.21
C TYR A 343 17.73 15.70 2.79
N ASP A 344 17.92 17.01 2.64
CA ASP A 344 18.10 17.61 1.33
C ASP A 344 19.50 17.32 0.78
N ARG A 345 19.60 17.26 -0.55
CA ARG A 345 20.89 17.11 -1.25
C ARG A 345 21.76 18.35 -1.12
N TYR A 346 21.13 19.49 -0.88
CA TYR A 346 21.72 20.81 -0.75
C TYR A 346 21.20 21.50 0.51
N PHE A 347 22.06 22.24 1.20
CA PHE A 347 21.66 23.16 2.26
C PHE A 347 22.64 24.32 2.38
N GLU A 348 22.18 25.39 3.03
CA GLU A 348 22.99 26.56 3.31
C GLU A 348 23.16 26.77 4.81
N VAL A 349 24.33 27.28 5.20
CA VAL A 349 24.57 27.85 6.53
C VAL A 349 24.85 29.33 6.36
N VAL A 350 23.99 30.17 6.92
CA VAL A 350 24.10 31.63 6.83
C VAL A 350 24.63 32.20 8.14
N ASP A 351 25.75 32.91 8.07
CA ASP A 351 26.33 33.63 9.21
C ASP A 351 25.81 35.07 9.27
N ASN A 352 24.75 35.27 10.07
CA ASN A 352 24.19 36.59 10.36
C ASN A 352 24.87 37.30 11.54
N LEU A 353 25.99 36.76 12.03
CA LEU A 353 26.72 37.29 13.19
C LEU A 353 27.91 38.15 12.77
N ASN A 354 28.54 38.75 13.77
CA ASN A 354 29.81 39.49 13.65
C ASN A 354 31.04 38.63 14.03
N VAL A 355 30.86 37.33 14.24
CA VAL A 355 31.91 36.35 14.57
C VAL A 355 31.79 35.14 13.66
N PRO A 356 32.91 34.49 13.30
CA PRO A 356 32.86 33.33 12.41
C PRO A 356 32.12 32.15 13.03
N LEU A 357 31.48 31.35 12.18
CA LEU A 357 30.91 30.06 12.53
C LEU A 357 31.86 28.92 12.18
N VAL A 358 31.86 27.88 13.00
CA VAL A 358 32.45 26.60 12.64
C VAL A 358 31.34 25.63 12.28
N VAL A 359 31.44 25.03 11.10
CA VAL A 359 30.50 24.05 10.58
C VAL A 359 31.22 22.72 10.42
N THR A 360 30.74 21.70 11.13
CA THR A 360 31.18 20.31 10.99
C THR A 360 30.02 19.52 10.43
N PHE A 361 30.21 18.78 9.33
CA PHE A 361 29.15 17.92 8.81
C PHE A 361 29.68 16.55 8.38
N MET A 362 28.78 15.56 8.42
CA MET A 362 29.03 14.20 7.97
C MET A 362 27.99 13.81 6.91
N PRO A 363 28.42 13.57 5.67
CA PRO A 363 27.55 13.00 4.65
C PRO A 363 27.11 11.58 4.99
N ILE A 364 25.81 11.34 4.85
CA ILE A 364 25.18 10.03 4.98
C ILE A 364 24.81 9.54 3.60
N ILE A 365 25.33 8.39 3.22
CA ILE A 365 25.07 7.78 1.91
C ILE A 365 24.40 6.42 2.09
N TYR A 366 23.64 6.00 1.09
CA TYR A 366 22.99 4.69 1.08
C TYR A 366 23.12 4.00 -0.28
N LYS A 367 22.98 2.67 -0.28
CA LYS A 367 22.81 1.89 -1.50
C LYS A 367 21.81 0.76 -1.31
N PRO A 368 21.04 0.36 -2.34
CA PRO A 368 20.23 -0.85 -2.30
C PRO A 368 21.07 -2.08 -1.94
N ALA A 369 20.50 -2.98 -1.12
CA ALA A 369 21.21 -4.15 -0.64
C ALA A 369 20.31 -5.39 -0.59
N GLY A 370 20.85 -6.51 -1.08
CA GLY A 370 20.27 -7.84 -0.96
C GLY A 370 19.25 -8.22 -2.04
N GLN A 371 18.72 -9.43 -1.88
CA GLN A 371 17.75 -10.07 -2.76
C GLN A 371 16.72 -10.84 -1.94
N TRP A 372 15.49 -10.91 -2.44
CA TRP A 372 14.40 -11.66 -1.81
C TRP A 372 14.44 -13.12 -2.26
N VAL A 373 14.60 -14.04 -1.30
CA VAL A 373 14.69 -15.48 -1.54
C VAL A 373 13.72 -16.19 -0.59
N ASN A 374 12.70 -16.83 -1.15
CA ASN A 374 11.65 -17.51 -0.39
C ASN A 374 11.01 -16.60 0.70
N GLY A 375 10.78 -15.32 0.37
CA GLY A 375 10.22 -14.33 1.29
C GLY A 375 11.16 -13.80 2.36
N ASN A 376 12.41 -14.25 2.41
CA ASN A 376 13.42 -13.70 3.31
C ASN A 376 14.42 -12.86 2.52
N LEU A 377 15.07 -11.91 3.19
CA LEU A 377 16.07 -11.05 2.57
C LEU A 377 17.47 -11.63 2.80
N GLN A 378 18.20 -11.85 1.72
CA GLN A 378 19.61 -12.24 1.72
C GLN A 378 20.47 -11.07 1.29
N VAL A 379 21.37 -10.58 2.17
CA VAL A 379 22.25 -9.43 1.89
C VAL A 379 23.70 -9.87 1.98
N THR A 380 24.51 -9.59 0.96
CA THR A 380 25.96 -9.81 1.03
C THR A 380 26.67 -8.48 1.19
N VAL A 381 27.42 -8.34 2.28
CA VAL A 381 28.26 -7.18 2.61
C VAL A 381 29.70 -7.51 2.25
N THR A 382 30.36 -6.63 1.50
CA THR A 382 31.76 -6.80 1.07
C THR A 382 32.71 -5.85 1.82
N ASP A 383 34.03 -6.09 1.74
CA ASP A 383 35.03 -5.19 2.33
C ASP A 383 34.93 -3.76 1.77
N ALA A 384 34.64 -3.64 0.47
CA ALA A 384 34.44 -2.34 -0.17
C ALA A 384 33.25 -1.57 0.46
N ASP A 385 32.22 -2.31 0.90
CA ASP A 385 31.02 -1.71 1.48
C ASP A 385 31.27 -1.12 2.86
N VAL A 386 32.21 -1.66 3.63
CA VAL A 386 32.55 -1.17 4.97
C VAL A 386 33.79 -0.27 4.98
N SER A 387 34.58 -0.28 3.90
CA SER A 387 35.77 0.56 3.78
C SER A 387 35.45 2.06 3.80
N SER A 388 36.40 2.84 4.34
CA SER A 388 36.43 4.32 4.31
C SER A 388 35.22 5.04 4.93
N GLY A 389 34.39 4.36 5.72
CA GLY A 389 33.33 4.97 6.50
C GLY A 389 33.61 4.90 8.00
N LEU A 390 33.02 5.81 8.78
CA LEU A 390 33.04 5.75 10.24
C LEU A 390 32.17 4.61 10.77
N TRP A 391 31.06 4.33 10.08
CA TRP A 391 30.16 3.23 10.38
C TRP A 391 29.35 2.82 9.15
N THR A 392 28.83 1.60 9.13
CA THR A 392 27.90 1.12 8.12
C THR A 392 26.86 0.20 8.78
N ALA A 393 25.60 0.35 8.41
CA ALA A 393 24.49 -0.46 8.90
C ALA A 393 23.67 -1.02 7.75
N LEU A 394 23.19 -2.25 7.90
CA LEU A 394 22.09 -2.79 7.09
C LEU A 394 20.78 -2.31 7.72
N VAL A 395 19.98 -1.58 6.95
CA VAL A 395 18.66 -1.07 7.33
C VAL A 395 17.61 -1.71 6.42
N VAL A 396 16.52 -2.17 7.02
CA VAL A 396 15.40 -2.80 6.34
C VAL A 396 14.11 -2.13 6.80
N GLN A 397 13.30 -1.67 5.86
CA GLN A 397 12.01 -1.03 6.08
C GLN A 397 10.98 -1.65 5.12
N LEU A 398 9.97 -2.29 5.68
CA LEU A 398 9.02 -3.13 4.95
C LEU A 398 7.61 -2.54 4.96
N PRO A 399 6.77 -2.90 3.97
CA PRO A 399 5.34 -2.57 4.00
C PRO A 399 4.63 -3.21 5.19
N GLU A 400 3.43 -2.70 5.48
CA GLU A 400 2.54 -3.13 6.56
C GLU A 400 2.30 -4.66 6.59
N ILE A 401 2.26 -5.32 5.44
CA ILE A 401 2.03 -6.77 5.35
C ILE A 401 3.25 -7.63 5.72
N ALA A 402 4.37 -7.04 6.16
CA ALA A 402 5.64 -7.74 6.31
C ALA A 402 6.32 -7.44 7.65
N HIS A 403 6.63 -8.50 8.40
CA HIS A 403 7.16 -8.41 9.76
C HIS A 403 8.49 -9.14 9.91
N ILE A 404 9.55 -8.41 10.21
CA ILE A 404 10.87 -8.90 10.54
C ILE A 404 10.83 -9.49 11.95
N TYR A 405 11.34 -10.71 12.12
CA TYR A 405 11.37 -11.36 13.45
C TYR A 405 12.75 -11.88 13.84
N LYS A 406 13.71 -11.93 12.90
CA LYS A 406 15.02 -12.53 13.11
C LYS A 406 16.06 -12.04 12.11
N ILE A 407 17.28 -11.78 12.59
CA ILE A 407 18.45 -11.49 11.77
C ILE A 407 19.54 -12.54 12.09
N VAL A 408 20.16 -13.11 11.05
CA VAL A 408 21.29 -14.03 11.18
C VAL A 408 22.50 -13.41 10.49
N THR A 409 23.62 -13.36 11.20
CA THR A 409 24.88 -12.76 10.73
C THR A 409 25.75 -13.76 9.95
N PRO A 410 26.79 -13.29 9.23
CA PRO A 410 27.77 -14.15 8.57
C PRO A 410 28.44 -15.17 9.50
N SER A 411 28.70 -14.79 10.76
CA SER A 411 29.24 -15.71 11.79
C SER A 411 28.21 -16.71 12.34
N GLY A 412 26.94 -16.61 11.95
CA GLY A 412 25.85 -17.46 12.42
C GLY A 412 25.21 -17.00 13.73
N THR A 413 25.53 -15.80 14.21
CA THR A 413 24.84 -15.21 15.37
C THR A 413 23.40 -14.87 15.00
N VAL A 414 22.47 -15.21 15.89
CA VAL A 414 21.04 -15.00 15.69
C VAL A 414 20.55 -13.91 16.64
N TYR A 415 19.99 -12.85 16.07
CA TYR A 415 19.34 -11.78 16.81
C TYR A 415 17.82 -11.88 16.62
N THR A 416 17.10 -11.98 17.73
CA THR A 416 15.63 -12.02 17.79
C THR A 416 15.15 -11.19 18.96
N GLY A 417 14.09 -10.41 18.76
CA GLY A 417 13.44 -9.66 19.83
C GLY A 417 14.36 -8.67 20.56
N LEU A 418 15.25 -8.02 19.82
CA LEU A 418 16.07 -6.90 20.31
C LEU A 418 15.57 -5.60 19.70
N VAL A 419 15.32 -4.59 20.52
CA VAL A 419 14.91 -3.24 20.12
C VAL A 419 15.98 -2.27 20.60
N ASN A 420 16.55 -1.45 19.71
CA ASN A 420 17.56 -0.43 20.01
C ASN A 420 18.59 -0.90 21.05
N SER A 421 19.25 -2.03 20.76
CA SER A 421 20.15 -2.70 21.70
C SER A 421 21.61 -2.52 21.28
N GLU A 422 22.47 -2.36 22.28
CA GLU A 422 23.92 -2.30 22.12
C GLU A 422 24.53 -3.61 22.62
N ILE A 423 25.09 -4.41 21.71
CA ILE A 423 25.59 -5.75 22.02
C ILE A 423 27.13 -5.76 21.88
N PRO A 424 27.88 -6.33 22.83
CA PRO A 424 29.33 -6.48 22.70
C PRO A 424 29.74 -7.15 21.39
N TRP A 425 30.68 -6.54 20.66
CA TRP A 425 31.14 -7.01 19.36
C TRP A 425 32.62 -6.71 19.14
N GLY A 426 33.47 -7.63 19.60
CA GLY A 426 34.92 -7.44 19.56
C GLY A 426 35.34 -6.30 20.49
N SER A 427 35.97 -5.27 19.93
CA SER A 427 36.43 -4.07 20.67
C SER A 427 35.45 -2.90 20.61
N ALA A 428 34.25 -3.10 20.07
CA ALA A 428 33.21 -2.09 19.94
C ALA A 428 31.84 -2.68 20.29
N GLU A 429 30.83 -1.83 20.31
CA GLU A 429 29.44 -2.19 20.48
C GLU A 429 28.75 -2.28 19.13
N ARG A 430 27.92 -3.31 18.95
CA ARG A 430 27.08 -3.48 17.78
C ARG A 430 25.66 -3.03 18.08
N LEU A 431 25.20 -2.05 17.32
CA LEU A 431 23.80 -1.63 17.35
C LEU A 431 22.94 -2.63 16.55
N VAL A 432 21.88 -3.14 17.20
CA VAL A 432 20.90 -4.04 16.58
C VAL A 432 19.49 -3.66 17.05
N SER A 433 18.55 -3.57 16.12
CA SER A 433 17.14 -3.30 16.43
C SER A 433 16.23 -3.99 15.43
N ILE A 434 15.13 -4.54 15.92
CA ILE A 434 13.91 -4.90 15.19
C ILE A 434 12.81 -4.11 15.89
N SER A 435 12.03 -3.33 15.16
CA SER A 435 10.93 -2.53 15.73
C SER A 435 9.86 -3.43 16.37
N PRO A 436 9.08 -2.94 17.36
CA PRO A 436 8.09 -3.77 18.04
C PRO A 436 6.99 -4.37 17.14
N ASP A 437 6.66 -3.70 16.04
CA ASP A 437 5.74 -4.16 15.01
C ASP A 437 6.44 -5.02 13.92
N GLY A 438 7.77 -5.09 13.94
CA GLY A 438 8.59 -5.78 12.95
C GLY A 438 8.66 -5.11 11.57
N SER A 439 8.10 -3.90 11.38
CA SER A 439 8.12 -3.21 10.09
C SER A 439 9.53 -2.73 9.70
N GLN A 440 10.39 -2.48 10.69
CA GLN A 440 11.74 -1.95 10.49
C GLN A 440 12.79 -2.71 11.29
N ALA A 441 14.01 -2.75 10.76
CA ALA A 441 15.15 -3.28 11.49
C ALA A 441 16.46 -2.62 11.02
N TYR A 442 17.44 -2.58 11.92
CA TYR A 442 18.81 -2.27 11.55
C TYR A 442 19.82 -3.15 12.30
N ILE A 443 20.98 -3.34 11.67
CA ILE A 443 22.14 -3.97 12.27
C ILE A 443 23.42 -3.29 11.79
N ALA A 444 24.28 -2.87 12.72
CA ALA A 444 25.60 -2.38 12.39
C ALA A 444 26.42 -3.53 11.75
N VAL A 445 27.01 -3.28 10.60
CA VAL A 445 27.91 -4.20 9.88
C VAL A 445 29.36 -3.72 9.92
N SER A 446 29.58 -2.45 10.27
CA SER A 446 30.87 -1.91 10.68
C SER A 446 30.72 -0.69 11.59
N THR A 447 31.60 -0.56 12.58
CA THR A 447 31.77 0.63 13.41
C THR A 447 33.16 0.64 14.04
N LEU A 448 33.79 1.81 14.19
CA LEU A 448 35.05 2.01 14.92
C LEU A 448 36.17 1.00 14.55
N GLY A 449 36.26 0.63 13.27
CA GLY A 449 37.26 -0.31 12.76
C GLY A 449 36.93 -1.80 12.94
N VAL A 450 35.83 -2.14 13.61
CA VAL A 450 35.27 -3.50 13.65
C VAL A 450 34.30 -3.66 12.47
N SER A 451 34.38 -4.80 11.77
CA SER A 451 33.47 -5.13 10.66
C SER A 451 33.20 -6.63 10.59
N GLU A 452 32.05 -7.00 10.03
CA GLU A 452 31.69 -8.39 9.74
C GLU A 452 31.11 -8.44 8.33
N THR A 453 31.97 -8.72 7.36
CA THR A 453 31.56 -8.92 5.97
C THR A 453 31.03 -10.34 5.74
N GLY A 454 30.24 -10.52 4.70
CA GLY A 454 29.63 -11.80 4.33
C GLY A 454 28.12 -11.70 4.20
N THR A 455 27.44 -12.83 4.25
CA THR A 455 25.99 -12.90 4.03
C THR A 455 25.19 -12.79 5.33
N TYR A 456 24.32 -11.79 5.38
CA TYR A 456 23.27 -11.62 6.37
C TYR A 456 21.95 -12.20 5.83
N MET A 457 21.18 -12.83 6.72
CA MET A 457 19.82 -13.28 6.43
C MET A 457 18.83 -12.58 7.36
N VAL A 458 17.89 -11.84 6.80
CA VAL A 458 16.78 -11.21 7.54
C VAL A 458 15.52 -12.00 7.23
N TYR A 459 14.90 -12.54 8.28
CA TYR A 459 13.73 -13.38 8.14
C TYR A 459 12.45 -12.57 8.37
N VAL A 460 11.50 -12.78 7.47
CA VAL A 460 10.27 -11.98 7.37
C VAL A 460 9.07 -12.91 7.31
N ASN A 461 8.02 -12.56 8.04
CA ASN A 461 6.69 -13.15 7.90
C ASN A 461 5.82 -12.22 7.06
N TRP A 462 5.16 -12.76 6.05
CA TRP A 462 4.28 -12.00 5.15
C TRP A 462 2.82 -12.36 5.39
N THR A 463 1.99 -11.35 5.62
CA THR A 463 0.54 -11.45 5.69
C THR A 463 -0.02 -11.41 4.26
N PRO A 464 -0.87 -12.37 3.86
CA PRO A 464 -1.47 -12.34 2.52
C PRO A 464 -2.39 -11.14 2.32
N ILE A 465 -2.34 -10.55 1.12
CA ILE A 465 -3.30 -9.53 0.71
C ILE A 465 -4.65 -10.18 0.46
N THR A 466 -5.71 -9.58 1.00
CA THR A 466 -7.07 -10.10 0.85
C THR A 466 -7.76 -9.41 -0.32
N MET A 467 -8.21 -10.19 -1.32
CA MET A 467 -9.13 -9.72 -2.35
C MET A 467 -10.52 -10.29 -2.07
N HIS A 468 -11.53 -9.43 -1.95
CA HIS A 468 -12.91 -9.81 -1.71
C HIS A 468 -13.73 -9.69 -3.00
N PHE A 469 -14.30 -10.81 -3.45
CA PHE A 469 -15.11 -10.88 -4.65
C PHE A 469 -16.59 -11.00 -4.31
N ALA A 470 -17.38 -10.07 -4.81
CA ALA A 470 -18.83 -10.06 -4.64
C ALA A 470 -19.55 -9.82 -5.96
N ASN A 471 -20.80 -10.27 -6.05
CA ASN A 471 -21.65 -9.94 -7.19
C ASN A 471 -22.26 -8.54 -7.03
N THR A 472 -23.09 -8.14 -8.01
CA THR A 472 -23.79 -6.83 -8.01
C THR A 472 -24.82 -6.68 -6.89
N LEU A 473 -25.15 -7.75 -6.16
CA LEU A 473 -26.02 -7.77 -4.98
C LEU A 473 -25.22 -7.84 -3.68
N ASN A 474 -23.90 -7.62 -3.72
CA ASN A 474 -22.96 -7.76 -2.61
C ASN A 474 -22.91 -9.16 -1.98
N ALA A 475 -23.35 -10.20 -2.69
CA ALA A 475 -23.20 -11.57 -2.24
C ALA A 475 -21.79 -12.09 -2.62
N PRO A 476 -21.10 -12.80 -1.70
CA PRO A 476 -19.75 -13.29 -1.95
C PRO A 476 -19.72 -14.34 -3.07
N ILE A 477 -18.63 -14.35 -3.86
CA ILE A 477 -18.44 -15.28 -4.97
C ILE A 477 -17.26 -16.21 -4.68
N SER A 478 -17.52 -17.51 -4.65
CA SER A 478 -16.49 -18.54 -4.55
C SER A 478 -15.96 -18.98 -5.92
N GLY A 479 -14.75 -19.54 -5.94
CA GLY A 479 -14.15 -20.11 -7.15
C GLY A 479 -13.55 -19.09 -8.12
N VAL A 480 -13.42 -17.82 -7.73
CA VAL A 480 -12.68 -16.81 -8.49
C VAL A 480 -11.20 -17.12 -8.38
N LYS A 481 -10.53 -17.40 -9.50
CA LYS A 481 -9.10 -17.64 -9.55
C LYS A 481 -8.36 -16.32 -9.73
N VAL A 482 -7.30 -16.11 -8.97
CA VAL A 482 -6.43 -14.95 -9.07
C VAL A 482 -5.02 -15.42 -9.37
N GLU A 483 -4.39 -14.83 -10.38
CA GLU A 483 -2.97 -15.00 -10.69
C GLU A 483 -2.25 -13.70 -10.39
N ALA A 484 -1.32 -13.72 -9.44
CA ALA A 484 -0.53 -12.56 -9.07
C ALA A 484 0.77 -12.50 -9.87
N LEU A 485 0.96 -11.40 -10.59
CA LEU A 485 2.06 -11.17 -11.51
C LEU A 485 2.93 -10.02 -10.97
N VAL A 486 4.21 -10.29 -10.76
CA VAL A 486 5.21 -9.24 -10.48
C VAL A 486 6.11 -9.12 -11.70
N ASN A 487 6.23 -7.91 -12.25
CA ASN A 487 6.97 -7.64 -13.49
C ASN A 487 6.59 -8.60 -14.64
N GLY A 488 5.30 -8.97 -14.73
CA GLY A 488 4.76 -9.89 -15.74
C GLY A 488 5.02 -11.38 -15.49
N SER A 489 5.73 -11.75 -14.42
CA SER A 489 5.99 -13.14 -14.05
C SER A 489 5.01 -13.62 -12.97
N LEU A 490 4.46 -14.82 -13.13
CA LEU A 490 3.58 -15.44 -12.15
C LEU A 490 4.34 -15.78 -10.87
N VAL A 491 3.91 -15.19 -9.75
CA VAL A 491 4.51 -15.43 -8.42
C VAL A 491 3.65 -16.36 -7.58
N THR A 492 2.33 -16.16 -7.59
CA THR A 492 1.39 -17.00 -6.82
C THR A 492 0.01 -17.06 -7.47
N THR A 493 -0.79 -18.03 -7.03
CA THR A 493 -2.20 -18.17 -7.41
C THR A 493 -3.07 -18.33 -6.17
N ALA A 494 -4.25 -17.71 -6.17
CA ALA A 494 -5.24 -17.86 -5.11
C ALA A 494 -6.62 -18.17 -5.69
N VAL A 495 -7.51 -18.75 -4.88
CA VAL A 495 -8.91 -19.00 -5.25
C VAL A 495 -9.83 -18.52 -4.14
N SER A 496 -10.92 -17.84 -4.49
CA SER A 496 -11.85 -17.32 -3.50
C SER A 496 -12.66 -18.42 -2.80
N GLY A 497 -12.78 -18.32 -1.47
CA GLY A 497 -13.58 -19.19 -0.63
C GLY A 497 -15.08 -18.91 -0.68
N SER A 498 -15.85 -19.60 0.16
CA SER A 498 -17.31 -19.38 0.29
C SER A 498 -17.70 -18.00 0.83
N ASP A 499 -16.76 -17.35 1.52
CA ASP A 499 -16.86 -15.97 2.01
C ASP A 499 -16.46 -14.92 0.97
N GLY A 500 -16.08 -15.35 -0.24
CA GLY A 500 -15.66 -14.48 -1.34
C GLY A 500 -14.21 -14.01 -1.25
N ASN A 501 -13.45 -14.43 -0.24
CA ASN A 501 -12.08 -13.96 -0.03
C ASN A 501 -11.06 -14.87 -0.72
N ALA A 502 -10.11 -14.26 -1.43
CA ALA A 502 -8.88 -14.90 -1.89
C ALA A 502 -7.68 -14.26 -1.18
N TYR A 503 -6.76 -15.10 -0.70
CA TYR A 503 -5.56 -14.68 0.03
C TYR A 503 -4.32 -14.79 -0.86
N ILE A 504 -3.69 -13.66 -1.15
CA ILE A 504 -2.60 -13.57 -2.13
C ILE A 504 -1.28 -13.34 -1.39
N SER A 505 -0.39 -14.33 -1.42
CA SER A 505 0.93 -14.24 -0.80
C SER A 505 1.93 -13.55 -1.72
N ILE A 506 2.24 -12.28 -1.43
CA ILE A 506 3.34 -11.53 -2.03
C ILE A 506 4.49 -11.50 -1.02
N ASN A 507 5.67 -11.95 -1.44
CA ASN A 507 6.81 -12.20 -0.55
C ASN A 507 7.99 -11.27 -0.84
N GLU A 508 7.70 -10.11 -1.43
CA GLU A 508 8.67 -9.04 -1.71
C GLU A 508 7.95 -7.68 -1.72
N PRO A 509 8.63 -6.58 -1.35
CA PRO A 509 8.02 -5.26 -1.24
C PRO A 509 7.93 -4.59 -2.61
N THR A 510 7.06 -5.11 -3.48
CA THR A 510 6.88 -4.62 -4.86
C THR A 510 5.41 -4.67 -5.26
N PRO A 511 4.90 -3.66 -6.00
CA PRO A 511 3.55 -3.71 -6.57
C PRO A 511 3.36 -4.93 -7.48
N PHE A 512 2.11 -5.38 -7.62
CA PHE A 512 1.79 -6.52 -8.49
C PHE A 512 0.48 -6.32 -9.23
N THR A 513 0.28 -7.07 -10.31
CA THR A 513 -0.97 -7.13 -11.04
C THR A 513 -1.67 -8.45 -10.73
N ALA A 514 -2.90 -8.38 -10.24
CA ALA A 514 -3.78 -9.54 -10.09
C ALA A 514 -4.61 -9.73 -11.35
N ALA A 515 -4.34 -10.80 -12.10
CA ALA A 515 -5.21 -11.26 -13.18
C ALA A 515 -6.34 -12.12 -12.60
N VAL A 516 -7.57 -11.64 -12.72
CA VAL A 516 -8.76 -12.24 -12.09
C VAL A 516 -9.55 -13.03 -13.14
N TYR A 517 -9.87 -14.27 -12.79
CA TYR A 517 -10.63 -15.18 -13.63
C TYR A 517 -11.85 -15.72 -12.91
N TYR A 518 -12.97 -15.82 -13.61
CA TYR A 518 -14.15 -16.54 -13.16
C TYR A 518 -14.55 -17.55 -14.22
N ASP A 519 -14.70 -18.82 -13.83
CA ASP A 519 -14.99 -19.92 -14.76
C ASP A 519 -14.02 -19.97 -15.97
N ASN A 520 -12.71 -19.78 -15.69
CA ASN A 520 -11.63 -19.70 -16.67
C ASN A 520 -11.72 -18.52 -17.67
N VAL A 521 -12.59 -17.55 -17.42
CA VAL A 521 -12.71 -16.33 -18.22
C VAL A 521 -11.93 -15.20 -17.55
N PRO A 522 -10.96 -14.57 -18.24
CA PRO A 522 -10.26 -13.41 -17.68
C PRO A 522 -11.22 -12.22 -17.63
N LEU A 523 -11.35 -11.61 -16.45
CA LEU A 523 -12.29 -10.51 -16.19
C LEU A 523 -11.56 -9.19 -15.98
N TYR A 524 -10.55 -9.20 -15.11
CA TYR A 524 -9.90 -7.98 -14.65
C TYR A 524 -8.38 -8.14 -14.57
N TYR A 525 -7.68 -7.04 -14.81
CA TYR A 525 -6.31 -6.82 -14.33
C TYR A 525 -6.37 -5.77 -13.23
N VAL A 526 -6.15 -6.19 -11.98
CA VAL A 526 -6.14 -5.28 -10.83
C VAL A 526 -4.71 -4.94 -10.50
N ASN A 527 -4.29 -3.70 -10.76
CA ASN A 527 -2.98 -3.19 -10.37
C ASN A 527 -3.02 -2.80 -8.89
N VAL A 528 -2.29 -3.55 -8.07
CA VAL A 528 -2.19 -3.35 -6.62
C VAL A 528 -0.90 -2.59 -6.35
N ASN A 529 -1.06 -1.29 -6.12
CA ASN A 529 0.04 -0.35 -5.94
C ASN A 529 0.54 -0.24 -4.50
N SER A 530 -0.30 -0.63 -3.52
CA SER A 530 0.01 -0.58 -2.09
C SER A 530 -0.17 -1.95 -1.46
N LEU A 531 0.85 -2.38 -0.71
CA LEU A 531 0.87 -3.62 0.05
C LEU A 531 0.41 -3.33 1.49
N ILE A 532 -0.91 -3.21 1.68
CA ILE A 532 -1.58 -2.84 2.94
C ILE A 532 -2.56 -3.94 3.38
N ASN A 533 -2.97 -3.93 4.65
CA ASN A 533 -3.90 -4.95 5.18
C ASN A 533 -5.39 -4.71 4.81
N GLN A 534 -5.71 -3.60 4.13
CA GLN A 534 -7.07 -3.32 3.67
C GLN A 534 -7.53 -4.31 2.57
N PRO A 535 -8.71 -4.96 2.73
CA PRO A 535 -9.25 -5.81 1.68
C PRO A 535 -9.57 -5.06 0.38
N ILE A 536 -9.17 -5.63 -0.75
CA ILE A 536 -9.44 -5.07 -2.07
C ILE A 536 -10.76 -5.65 -2.60
N GLY A 537 -11.80 -4.82 -2.65
CA GLY A 537 -13.10 -5.22 -3.18
C GLY A 537 -13.13 -5.25 -4.71
N VAL A 538 -13.63 -6.35 -5.28
CA VAL A 538 -13.84 -6.51 -6.73
C VAL A 538 -15.26 -7.02 -6.99
N THR A 539 -16.06 -6.20 -7.67
CA THR A 539 -17.42 -6.57 -8.07
C THR A 539 -17.40 -7.30 -9.42
N ILE A 540 -17.97 -8.50 -9.47
CA ILE A 540 -18.16 -9.26 -10.70
C ILE A 540 -19.63 -9.16 -11.11
N GLY A 541 -19.87 -8.78 -12.37
CA GLY A 541 -21.22 -8.77 -12.94
C GLY A 541 -21.73 -10.19 -13.16
N LEU A 542 -22.43 -10.76 -12.18
CA LEU A 542 -23.19 -12.00 -12.33
C LEU A 542 -24.68 -11.69 -12.25
N TYR A 543 -25.43 -12.12 -13.25
CA TYR A 543 -26.83 -11.73 -13.45
C TYR A 543 -27.73 -12.95 -13.67
N ASN A 544 -29.00 -12.81 -13.29
CA ASN A 544 -30.05 -13.76 -13.64
C ASN A 544 -30.73 -13.28 -14.92
N VAL A 545 -30.63 -14.08 -15.97
CA VAL A 545 -31.07 -13.72 -17.32
C VAL A 545 -32.20 -14.65 -17.73
N THR A 546 -33.35 -14.08 -18.05
CA THR A 546 -34.48 -14.83 -18.59
C THR A 546 -34.57 -14.59 -20.08
N VAL A 547 -34.51 -15.64 -20.89
CA VAL A 547 -34.77 -15.53 -22.33
C VAL A 547 -36.22 -15.93 -22.60
N LEU A 548 -36.99 -14.99 -23.14
CA LEU A 548 -38.37 -15.19 -23.59
C LEU A 548 -38.39 -15.38 -25.11
N PHE A 549 -38.80 -16.55 -25.58
CA PHE A 549 -38.93 -16.85 -27.00
C PHE A 549 -40.39 -16.86 -27.43
N VAL A 550 -40.71 -15.99 -28.39
CA VAL A 550 -42.09 -15.78 -28.85
C VAL A 550 -42.21 -15.87 -30.37
N GLY A 551 -43.39 -16.26 -30.84
CA GLY A 551 -43.76 -16.29 -32.25
C GLY A 551 -44.24 -14.94 -32.78
N ALA A 552 -44.66 -14.93 -34.05
CA ALA A 552 -45.08 -13.74 -34.78
C ALA A 552 -46.30 -13.02 -34.18
N ARG A 553 -47.12 -13.72 -33.38
CA ARG A 553 -48.28 -13.16 -32.65
C ARG A 553 -47.96 -12.89 -31.17
N SER A 554 -46.67 -12.82 -30.81
CA SER A 554 -46.20 -12.77 -29.42
C SER A 554 -46.65 -13.95 -28.56
N GLN A 555 -47.04 -15.07 -29.19
CA GLN A 555 -47.38 -16.30 -28.49
C GLN A 555 -46.11 -17.00 -28.01
N ALA A 556 -46.14 -17.54 -26.80
CA ALA A 556 -44.99 -18.23 -26.22
C ALA A 556 -44.65 -19.51 -26.98
N ILE A 557 -43.35 -19.73 -27.24
CA ILE A 557 -42.86 -20.93 -27.92
C ILE A 557 -42.14 -21.83 -26.92
N SER A 558 -42.78 -22.93 -26.53
CA SER A 558 -42.23 -23.92 -25.60
C SER A 558 -41.32 -24.93 -26.30
N ASN A 559 -40.45 -25.61 -25.54
CA ASN A 559 -39.51 -26.63 -26.03
C ASN A 559 -38.50 -26.14 -27.08
N ALA A 560 -38.25 -24.83 -27.17
CA ALA A 560 -37.17 -24.29 -27.98
C ALA A 560 -35.85 -24.39 -27.21
N LYS A 561 -34.78 -24.82 -27.89
CA LYS A 561 -33.43 -24.83 -27.35
C LYS A 561 -32.85 -23.41 -27.43
N ILE A 562 -32.48 -22.85 -26.31
CA ILE A 562 -31.79 -21.56 -26.20
C ILE A 562 -30.31 -21.81 -25.91
N THR A 563 -29.44 -21.13 -26.65
CA THR A 563 -27.98 -21.16 -26.45
C THR A 563 -27.46 -19.73 -26.30
N LEU A 564 -26.78 -19.42 -25.21
CA LEU A 564 -26.05 -18.16 -25.00
C LEU A 564 -24.57 -18.43 -25.25
N TYR A 565 -24.02 -17.82 -26.29
CA TYR A 565 -22.59 -17.90 -26.60
C TYR A 565 -21.91 -16.57 -26.29
N ARG A 566 -21.04 -16.52 -25.28
CA ARG A 566 -20.27 -15.31 -24.94
C ARG A 566 -19.23 -15.06 -26.05
N ILE A 567 -19.23 -13.86 -26.63
CA ILE A 567 -18.29 -13.53 -27.71
C ILE A 567 -16.85 -13.51 -27.18
N GLY A 568 -15.92 -14.12 -27.92
CA GLY A 568 -14.51 -14.22 -27.54
C GLY A 568 -14.24 -15.42 -26.63
N THR A 569 -14.15 -15.17 -25.32
CA THR A 569 -13.89 -16.19 -24.30
C THR A 569 -15.06 -16.29 -23.32
N GLY A 570 -15.50 -17.50 -23.00
CA GLY A 570 -16.54 -17.70 -21.98
C GLY A 570 -17.38 -18.97 -22.10
N PRO A 571 -18.23 -19.22 -21.09
CA PRO A 571 -19.12 -20.36 -21.08
C PRO A 571 -20.18 -20.24 -22.18
N THR A 572 -20.55 -21.38 -22.76
CA THR A 572 -21.74 -21.51 -23.58
C THR A 572 -22.86 -22.10 -22.71
N LEU A 573 -23.90 -21.31 -22.45
CA LEU A 573 -25.03 -21.75 -21.64
C LEU A 573 -26.13 -22.29 -22.55
N ASN A 574 -26.79 -23.36 -22.12
CA ASN A 574 -27.86 -24.00 -22.89
C ASN A 574 -29.06 -24.28 -21.99
N GLY A 575 -30.27 -24.11 -22.52
CA GLY A 575 -31.50 -24.44 -21.82
C GLY A 575 -32.68 -24.60 -22.78
N THR A 576 -33.82 -24.99 -22.24
CA THR A 576 -35.03 -25.25 -23.05
C THR A 576 -36.19 -24.43 -22.50
N THR A 577 -36.95 -23.79 -23.40
CA THR A 577 -38.08 -22.95 -22.97
C THR A 577 -39.23 -23.77 -22.36
N SER A 578 -39.80 -23.24 -21.29
CA SER A 578 -40.95 -23.78 -20.58
C SER A 578 -42.25 -23.60 -21.37
N GLY A 579 -43.39 -24.05 -20.81
CA GLY A 579 -44.73 -23.78 -21.37
C GLY A 579 -45.07 -22.28 -21.52
N MET A 580 -44.36 -21.41 -20.80
CA MET A 580 -44.47 -19.95 -20.90
C MET A 580 -43.49 -19.33 -21.91
N GLY A 581 -42.76 -20.16 -22.69
CA GLY A 581 -41.77 -19.70 -23.67
C GLY A 581 -40.49 -19.13 -23.06
N THR A 582 -40.28 -19.30 -21.75
CA THR A 582 -39.13 -18.74 -21.03
C THR A 582 -38.13 -19.81 -20.62
N VAL A 583 -36.85 -19.41 -20.56
CA VAL A 583 -35.79 -20.16 -19.88
C VAL A 583 -34.98 -19.19 -19.01
N GLU A 584 -34.62 -19.62 -17.81
CA GLU A 584 -33.84 -18.82 -16.87
C GLU A 584 -32.42 -19.37 -16.79
N PHE A 585 -31.45 -18.46 -16.83
CA PHE A 585 -30.04 -18.72 -16.59
C PHE A 585 -29.60 -17.91 -15.38
N THR A 586 -29.06 -18.58 -14.36
CA THR A 586 -28.56 -17.92 -13.14
C THR A 586 -27.05 -17.72 -13.21
N ASN A 587 -26.55 -16.70 -12.53
CA ASN A 587 -25.12 -16.36 -12.48
C ASN A 587 -24.45 -16.21 -13.86
N VAL A 588 -25.17 -15.64 -14.82
CA VAL A 588 -24.63 -15.32 -16.14
C VAL A 588 -23.64 -14.17 -16.01
N LEU A 589 -22.41 -14.41 -16.44
CA LEU A 589 -21.37 -13.39 -16.46
C LEU A 589 -21.75 -12.23 -17.38
N GLY A 590 -21.45 -11.00 -16.96
CA GLY A 590 -21.64 -9.80 -17.77
C GLY A 590 -20.82 -9.83 -19.06
N GLY A 591 -21.36 -9.21 -20.10
CA GLY A 591 -20.71 -9.09 -21.39
C GLY A 591 -21.65 -9.24 -22.56
N THR A 592 -21.09 -9.26 -23.77
CA THR A 592 -21.84 -9.43 -25.01
C THR A 592 -21.94 -10.90 -25.41
N TYR A 593 -23.16 -11.33 -25.71
CA TYR A 593 -23.53 -12.70 -26.08
C TYR A 593 -24.24 -12.74 -27.43
N LEU A 594 -24.00 -13.80 -28.20
CA LEU A 594 -24.89 -14.23 -29.28
C LEU A 594 -25.88 -15.23 -28.68
N ILE A 595 -27.14 -14.82 -28.59
CA ILE A 595 -28.22 -15.64 -28.05
C ILE A 595 -28.96 -16.26 -29.22
N THR A 596 -29.01 -17.59 -29.28
CA THR A 596 -29.64 -18.36 -30.35
C THR A 596 -30.82 -19.16 -29.80
N ALA A 597 -32.01 -18.91 -30.34
CA ALA A 597 -33.20 -19.72 -30.13
C ALA A 597 -33.40 -20.67 -31.30
N GLN A 598 -33.53 -21.97 -31.01
CA GLN A 598 -33.76 -23.02 -31.99
C GLN A 598 -35.05 -23.78 -31.68
N TYR A 599 -35.96 -23.86 -32.64
CA TYR A 599 -37.16 -24.71 -32.56
C TYR A 599 -37.27 -25.56 -33.83
N GLY A 600 -37.12 -26.88 -33.66
CA GLY A 600 -36.92 -27.80 -34.79
C GLY A 600 -35.69 -27.40 -35.63
N ASN A 601 -35.92 -27.08 -36.90
CA ASN A 601 -34.89 -26.67 -37.85
C ASN A 601 -34.70 -25.15 -37.97
N LEU A 602 -35.54 -24.35 -37.30
CA LEU A 602 -35.49 -22.89 -37.36
C LEU A 602 -34.54 -22.36 -36.28
N LYS A 603 -33.69 -21.39 -36.63
CA LYS A 603 -32.74 -20.72 -35.72
C LYS A 603 -32.89 -19.21 -35.84
N TYR A 604 -32.96 -18.53 -34.70
CA TYR A 604 -33.02 -17.08 -34.59
C TYR A 604 -31.93 -16.65 -33.63
N SER A 605 -31.09 -15.71 -34.05
CA SER A 605 -29.97 -15.26 -33.22
C SER A 605 -29.97 -13.74 -33.08
N GLU A 606 -29.64 -13.26 -31.89
CA GLU A 606 -29.55 -11.84 -31.57
C GLU A 606 -28.30 -11.59 -30.72
N LEU A 607 -27.60 -10.49 -31.00
CA LEU A 607 -26.48 -10.04 -30.20
C LEU A 607 -27.01 -9.16 -29.05
N VAL A 608 -26.73 -9.55 -27.81
CA VAL A 608 -27.23 -8.85 -26.62
C VAL A 608 -26.10 -8.63 -25.62
N THR A 609 -26.04 -7.43 -25.05
CA THR A 609 -25.15 -7.13 -23.92
C THR A 609 -25.90 -7.35 -22.62
N ILE A 610 -25.38 -8.25 -21.79
CA ILE A 610 -25.89 -8.58 -20.47
C ILE A 610 -25.13 -7.71 -19.46
N ASN A 611 -25.82 -6.77 -18.84
CA ASN A 611 -25.30 -5.88 -17.80
C ASN A 611 -26.26 -5.74 -16.59
N GLY A 612 -27.33 -6.54 -16.58
CA GLY A 612 -28.38 -6.52 -15.57
C GLY A 612 -29.16 -7.83 -15.52
N ASN A 613 -30.06 -7.92 -14.54
CA ASN A 613 -31.04 -9.00 -14.46
C ASN A 613 -32.13 -8.74 -15.50
N ASP A 614 -31.92 -9.22 -16.72
CA ASP A 614 -32.73 -8.86 -17.88
C ASP A 614 -33.67 -9.97 -18.35
N VAL A 615 -34.81 -9.55 -18.91
CA VAL A 615 -35.68 -10.42 -19.72
C VAL A 615 -35.42 -10.12 -21.19
N ILE A 616 -34.69 -11.00 -21.87
CA ILE A 616 -34.32 -10.85 -23.26
C ILE A 616 -35.37 -11.52 -24.13
N THR A 617 -36.03 -10.76 -25.01
CA THR A 617 -37.09 -11.29 -25.87
C THR A 617 -36.59 -11.57 -27.28
N ILE A 618 -36.53 -12.84 -27.67
CA ILE A 618 -36.24 -13.25 -29.04
C ILE A 618 -37.56 -13.48 -29.78
N LYS A 619 -37.80 -12.71 -30.84
CA LYS A 619 -38.97 -12.87 -31.72
C LYS A 619 -38.64 -13.75 -32.92
N SER A 620 -39.48 -14.76 -33.14
CA SER A 620 -39.49 -15.58 -34.36
C SER A 620 -40.65 -15.21 -35.29
N ASP A 621 -40.55 -15.62 -36.54
CA ASP A 621 -41.63 -15.52 -37.53
C ASP A 621 -42.59 -16.73 -37.51
N ILE A 622 -42.51 -17.58 -36.48
CA ILE A 622 -43.41 -18.73 -36.28
C ILE A 622 -44.82 -18.22 -35.97
N LEU A 623 -45.78 -18.53 -36.86
CA LEU A 623 -47.17 -18.12 -36.73
C LEU A 623 -48.00 -19.12 -35.91
N ALA A 624 -47.74 -20.42 -36.07
CA ALA A 624 -48.42 -21.50 -35.35
C ALA A 624 -47.53 -22.75 -35.29
N ILE A 625 -47.79 -23.64 -34.34
CA ILE A 625 -47.18 -24.97 -34.23
C ILE A 625 -48.32 -26.00 -34.30
N ILE A 626 -48.26 -26.93 -35.26
CA ILE A 626 -49.27 -27.98 -35.45
C ILE A 626 -48.55 -29.33 -35.44
N ASP A 627 -48.93 -30.20 -34.51
CA ASP A 627 -48.33 -31.54 -34.34
C ASP A 627 -46.79 -31.53 -34.25
N GLY A 628 -46.24 -30.52 -33.58
CA GLY A 628 -44.78 -30.33 -33.42
C GLY A 628 -44.07 -29.68 -34.61
N PHE A 629 -44.77 -29.35 -35.71
CA PHE A 629 -44.21 -28.67 -36.87
C PHE A 629 -44.48 -27.16 -36.81
N PRO A 630 -43.44 -26.30 -36.87
CA PRO A 630 -43.62 -24.84 -36.92
C PRO A 630 -44.08 -24.40 -38.32
N ILE A 631 -45.05 -23.49 -38.39
CA ILE A 631 -45.50 -22.81 -39.61
C ILE A 631 -45.07 -21.35 -39.51
N THR A 632 -44.23 -20.88 -40.43
CA THR A 632 -43.76 -19.48 -40.49
C THR A 632 -44.79 -18.56 -41.16
N THR A 633 -44.69 -17.25 -40.94
CA THR A 633 -45.58 -16.25 -41.55
C THR A 633 -45.54 -16.29 -43.08
N ILE A 634 -44.39 -16.58 -43.68
CA ILE A 634 -44.23 -16.71 -45.13
C ILE A 634 -44.91 -17.98 -45.65
N GLU A 635 -44.75 -19.12 -44.96
CA GLU A 635 -45.42 -20.38 -45.34
C GLU A 635 -46.96 -20.25 -45.25
N ALA A 636 -47.45 -19.54 -44.25
CA ALA A 636 -48.88 -19.24 -44.10
C ALA A 636 -49.40 -18.29 -45.20
N LEU A 637 -48.58 -17.34 -45.66
CA LEU A 637 -48.91 -16.42 -46.76
C LEU A 637 -48.99 -17.16 -48.10
N ILE A 638 -48.06 -18.08 -48.36
CA ILE A 638 -48.09 -18.94 -49.56
C ILE A 638 -49.32 -19.85 -49.55
N GLY A 639 -49.72 -20.37 -48.39
CA GLY A 639 -50.96 -21.15 -48.23
C GLY A 639 -52.25 -20.34 -48.46
N THR A 640 -52.24 -19.04 -48.18
CA THR A 640 -53.41 -18.16 -48.38
C THR A 640 -53.51 -17.56 -49.78
N LEU A 641 -52.40 -17.44 -50.51
CA LEU A 641 -52.35 -16.86 -51.86
C LEU A 641 -52.64 -17.83 -53.01
N GLY A 642 -52.88 -19.13 -52.82
CA GLY A 642 -53.29 -19.95 -53.98
C GLY A 642 -53.60 -21.44 -53.89
N LEU A 643 -53.42 -22.15 -52.76
CA LEU A 643 -53.76 -23.58 -52.67
C LEU A 643 -54.28 -23.86 -51.25
N GLY A 644 -55.56 -24.23 -51.11
CA GLY A 644 -56.29 -24.29 -49.83
C GLY A 644 -55.55 -24.97 -48.67
N GLY A 645 -55.96 -24.67 -47.43
CA GLY A 645 -55.21 -24.94 -46.17
C GLY A 645 -54.58 -26.33 -45.96
N ALA A 646 -54.94 -27.35 -46.76
CA ALA A 646 -54.26 -28.64 -46.81
C ALA A 646 -52.86 -28.59 -47.49
N ALA A 647 -52.59 -27.67 -48.42
CA ALA A 647 -51.33 -27.59 -49.15
C ALA A 647 -50.19 -26.98 -48.31
N ALA A 648 -50.47 -26.03 -47.42
CA ALA A 648 -49.49 -25.47 -46.49
C ALA A 648 -49.00 -26.53 -45.50
N ILE A 649 -49.91 -27.36 -44.99
CA ILE A 649 -49.61 -28.50 -44.13
C ILE A 649 -48.78 -29.54 -44.91
N ALA A 650 -49.21 -29.91 -46.13
CA ALA A 650 -48.47 -30.86 -46.97
C ALA A 650 -47.07 -30.37 -47.38
N PHE A 651 -46.87 -29.08 -47.61
CA PHE A 651 -45.56 -28.50 -47.95
C PHE A 651 -44.60 -28.48 -46.74
N ALA A 652 -45.12 -28.16 -45.55
CA ALA A 652 -44.36 -28.26 -44.30
C ALA A 652 -43.93 -29.71 -44.00
N PHE A 653 -44.82 -30.68 -44.20
CA PHE A 653 -44.50 -32.12 -44.09
C PHE A 653 -43.51 -32.59 -45.17
N ALA A 654 -43.58 -32.07 -46.41
CA ALA A 654 -42.72 -32.48 -47.51
C ALA A 654 -41.29 -31.90 -47.43
N ASN A 655 -41.11 -30.71 -46.86
CA ASN A 655 -39.79 -30.06 -46.73
C ASN A 655 -39.10 -30.28 -45.37
N GLY A 656 -39.73 -30.97 -44.41
CA GLY A 656 -39.09 -31.38 -43.14
C GLY A 656 -37.86 -32.28 -43.28
N LYS A 657 -37.53 -32.73 -44.51
CA LYS A 657 -36.31 -33.46 -44.87
C LYS A 657 -35.53 -32.73 -45.97
N LYS A 658 -34.79 -31.67 -45.66
CA LYS A 658 -33.72 -31.16 -46.53
C LYS A 658 -32.45 -30.82 -45.76
N GLN A 659 -31.33 -31.19 -46.37
CA GLN A 659 -29.94 -31.15 -45.89
C GLN A 659 -29.40 -29.73 -45.61
N HIS A 660 -28.43 -29.75 -44.70
CA HIS A 660 -27.55 -28.71 -44.14
C HIS A 660 -27.26 -27.45 -44.95
N ARG A 661 -27.17 -26.34 -44.19
CA ARG A 661 -26.03 -25.42 -44.27
C ARG A 661 -25.51 -25.20 -42.85
N ASP A 662 -24.26 -25.58 -42.61
CA ASP A 662 -23.54 -25.17 -41.42
C ASP A 662 -23.37 -23.65 -41.43
N TYR A 663 -23.61 -23.02 -40.30
CA TYR A 663 -23.22 -21.64 -40.07
C TYR A 663 -21.83 -21.68 -39.44
N GLU A 664 -20.81 -21.49 -40.27
CA GLU A 664 -19.45 -21.20 -39.78
C GLU A 664 -19.42 -19.79 -39.20
N VAL A 665 -18.98 -19.68 -37.94
CA VAL A 665 -18.33 -18.46 -37.48
C VAL A 665 -16.96 -18.46 -38.17
N VAL A 666 -16.75 -17.56 -39.13
CA VAL A 666 -15.41 -17.30 -39.63
C VAL A 666 -14.66 -16.58 -38.51
N THR A 667 -13.89 -17.32 -37.73
CA THR A 667 -12.77 -16.75 -36.96
C THR A 667 -11.78 -16.19 -37.96
N MET A 668 -11.57 -14.86 -37.96
CA MET A 668 -10.33 -14.28 -38.48
C MET A 668 -9.32 -14.15 -37.34
#